data_AF-K1PUK9-F1
#
_entry.id   AF-K1PUK9-F1
#
_cell.length_a   1.000
_cell.length_b   1.000
_cell.length_c   1.000
_cell.angle_alpha   90.00
_cell.angle_beta   90.00
_cell.angle_gamma   90.00
#
_symmetry.space_group_name_H-M   'P 1'
#
loop_
_entity.id
_entity.type
_entity.pdbx_description
1 polymer ?
#
loop_
_entity_poly.entity_id
_entity_poly.type
_entity_poly.pdbx_seq_one_letter_code
_entity_poly.pdbx_strand_id
1 'polypeptide(L)'
;MARETNANGDNFPGSFLSDLAEILSIVHQDGNKMITDALFLGEITILKQVNNRLPEGPFSESHIVGSAGEGVPSLDIFSNESDVDIMAVARSWFVFERHAPEKARENIQCLQFDDSDTLPGYVKLKLIQEDSNRSTEEVPLFLSSSEVRNNVFDINRDLSSDHMYSQMSRLLGHKLSISWFSNGPSFSASIETDDQNVLTRGLAHVKSVDSVVALKCREWPKIAEEWIERRREFDWPGGALIEEAVEKGCYLVPIGGHQSQCEELEWRISFVLAERLLIRNMNFIQRFVYAILKTIRKEIFGHFSAIISSYIIKTAVLWVSEENDVSNWEPGFVLRYVRLCFLKILNFLQVGFCPNYFMRKCNLFQAKYSENERLGLIYVITDFVNPSRFLITINILKSIDNIRRYMYNYLKMARSHLSWIRNIRNEAAFRFSSEDTINQFMDNVFNGQEEAFPEVAIQTLSLLLTLVKKNSDNLSLTLKETMIEMLSCLQIRTASSVTFRNSGLLTLQQRFEILKRLLNDSKLQVANLSVGGITQVAHAFFSFGCIEHCLELLLPMLETSRSKPQVRMNSYMSLFYLILANVCNGDMADSRPVINIQFYPFELPLLTNDIRFEALVLKFQQELYSRRAVGMQQFHFNLTLDPLVYACYMKFKCKRLVGDNIGSCLALKEFEEMVFSGVSHRYVALNLLGCCLYENGHKEKAKLIPCYTGLECHLSIDWRFCHSSGVLSSELSIKGWKTAK
;
A
#
# COMPACT_ATOMS: atom_id res chain seq x y z
N MET A 1 8.16 40.69 -18.97
CA MET A 1 7.32 41.74 -19.59
C MET A 1 5.94 41.66 -18.97
N ALA A 2 5.44 42.79 -18.49
CA ALA A 2 4.22 42.92 -17.72
C ALA A 2 2.96 42.97 -18.60
N ARG A 3 1.96 42.14 -18.24
CA ARG A 3 0.50 42.22 -18.49
C ARG A 3 -0.11 41.28 -17.45
N GLU A 4 -1.15 41.55 -16.67
CA GLU A 4 -2.14 42.61 -16.57
C GLU A 4 -2.64 42.58 -15.12
N THR A 5 -2.53 43.70 -14.40
CA THR A 5 -3.25 43.92 -13.14
C THR A 5 -4.69 44.23 -13.49
N ASN A 6 -5.57 43.24 -13.40
CA ASN A 6 -7.01 43.48 -13.48
C ASN A 6 -7.54 43.91 -12.11
N ALA A 7 -8.30 45.01 -12.07
CA ALA A 7 -8.69 45.74 -10.87
C ALA A 7 -9.66 45.01 -9.90
N ASN A 8 -9.89 43.71 -10.11
CA ASN A 8 -10.63 42.81 -9.20
C ASN A 8 -9.75 41.69 -8.62
N GLY A 9 -8.42 41.84 -8.59
CA GLY A 9 -7.50 41.28 -7.58
C GLY A 9 -7.43 39.76 -7.31
N ASP A 10 -8.25 38.92 -7.94
CA ASP A 10 -8.44 37.51 -7.54
C ASP A 10 -8.24 36.49 -8.66
N ASN A 11 -7.98 36.93 -9.89
CA ASN A 11 -7.69 36.04 -11.02
C ASN A 11 -6.23 36.18 -11.43
N PHE A 12 -5.48 35.06 -11.37
CA PHE A 12 -4.09 34.97 -11.85
C PHE A 12 -3.95 33.92 -12.98
N PRO A 13 -4.67 34.07 -14.11
CA PRO A 13 -4.50 33.16 -15.24
C PRO A 13 -3.06 33.23 -15.76
N GLY A 14 -2.47 32.08 -16.09
CA GLY A 14 -1.10 32.00 -16.63
C GLY A 14 0.02 32.02 -15.58
N SER A 15 -0.30 31.85 -14.30
CA SER A 15 0.72 31.56 -13.28
C SER A 15 1.30 30.14 -13.45
N PHE A 16 2.54 29.93 -13.01
CA PHE A 16 3.18 28.60 -13.05
C PHE A 16 2.36 27.51 -12.34
N LEU A 17 1.67 27.86 -11.24
CA LEU A 17 0.81 26.92 -10.53
C LEU A 17 -0.48 26.60 -11.27
N SER A 18 -1.06 27.55 -11.99
CA SER A 18 -2.20 27.30 -12.87
C SER A 18 -1.81 26.35 -14.00
N ASP A 19 -0.67 26.59 -14.65
CA ASP A 19 -0.12 25.70 -15.69
C ASP A 19 0.15 24.29 -15.14
N LEU A 20 0.75 24.21 -13.94
CA LEU A 20 1.04 22.95 -13.28
C LEU A 20 -0.25 22.19 -12.93
N ALA A 21 -1.25 22.87 -12.38
CA ALA A 21 -2.54 22.28 -12.05
C ALA A 21 -3.27 21.79 -13.31
N GLU A 22 -3.19 22.53 -14.42
CA GLU A 22 -3.75 22.11 -15.72
C GLU A 22 -3.08 20.80 -16.18
N ILE A 23 -1.76 20.76 -16.22
CA ILE A 23 -1.02 19.57 -16.67
C ILE A 23 -1.31 18.37 -15.77
N LEU A 24 -1.24 18.54 -14.44
CA LEU A 24 -1.48 17.45 -13.50
C LEU A 24 -2.93 17.00 -13.50
N SER A 25 -3.90 17.90 -13.72
CA SER A 25 -5.31 17.49 -13.87
C SER A 25 -5.51 16.54 -15.05
N ILE A 26 -4.72 16.69 -16.13
CA ILE A 26 -4.75 15.81 -17.29
C ILE A 26 -4.00 14.49 -17.01
N VAL A 27 -2.95 14.52 -16.18
CA VAL A 27 -2.20 13.31 -15.79
C VAL A 27 -2.99 12.44 -14.82
N HIS A 28 -3.68 13.06 -13.87
CA HIS A 28 -4.30 12.39 -12.71
C HIS A 28 -5.79 12.08 -12.89
N GLN A 29 -6.38 12.28 -14.07
CA GLN A 29 -7.80 11.96 -14.35
C GLN A 29 -8.19 10.52 -13.95
N ASP A 30 -7.26 9.57 -14.03
CA ASP A 30 -7.48 8.15 -13.69
C ASP A 30 -6.72 7.67 -12.43
N GLY A 31 -5.86 8.51 -11.84
CA GLY A 31 -4.91 8.10 -10.80
C GLY A 31 -5.51 7.85 -9.41
N ASN A 32 -6.69 8.42 -9.12
CA ASN A 32 -7.34 8.26 -7.81
C ASN A 32 -7.68 6.80 -7.52
N LYS A 33 -8.11 6.04 -8.54
CA LYS A 33 -8.52 4.64 -8.35
C LYS A 33 -7.32 3.75 -8.03
N MET A 34 -6.18 4.00 -8.66
CA MET A 34 -4.92 3.28 -8.39
C MET A 34 -4.45 3.47 -6.95
N ILE A 35 -4.62 4.68 -6.42
CA ILE A 35 -4.26 4.99 -5.03
C ILE A 35 -5.22 4.29 -4.06
N THR A 36 -6.53 4.33 -4.32
CA THR A 36 -7.50 3.63 -3.45
C THR A 36 -7.28 2.12 -3.45
N ASP A 37 -6.92 1.57 -4.60
CA ASP A 37 -6.55 0.18 -4.81
C ASP A 37 -5.32 -0.22 -3.96
N ALA A 38 -4.24 0.57 -4.03
CA ALA A 38 -3.04 0.35 -3.23
C ALA A 38 -3.29 0.50 -1.72
N LEU A 39 -4.08 1.50 -1.31
CA LEU A 39 -4.43 1.72 0.09
C LEU A 39 -5.25 0.56 0.66
N PHE A 40 -6.21 0.02 -0.10
CA PHE A 40 -6.99 -1.14 0.33
C PHE A 40 -6.12 -2.37 0.59
N LEU A 41 -5.13 -2.62 -0.27
CA LEU A 41 -4.19 -3.74 -0.08
C LEU A 41 -3.21 -3.50 1.05
N GLY A 42 -2.78 -2.26 1.24
CA GLY A 42 -2.04 -1.84 2.42
C GLY A 42 -2.81 -2.12 3.71
N GLU A 43 -4.09 -1.73 3.78
CA GLU A 43 -4.95 -1.94 4.95
C GLU A 43 -5.13 -3.43 5.29
N ILE A 44 -5.35 -4.29 4.29
CA ILE A 44 -5.43 -5.75 4.50
C ILE A 44 -4.11 -6.30 5.01
N THR A 45 -2.99 -5.88 4.42
CA THR A 45 -1.66 -6.35 4.80
C THR A 45 -1.33 -5.94 6.24
N ILE A 46 -1.60 -4.68 6.60
CA ILE A 46 -1.41 -4.18 7.97
C ILE A 46 -2.31 -4.94 8.94
N LEU A 47 -3.60 -5.10 8.62
CA LEU A 47 -4.54 -5.81 9.49
C LEU A 47 -4.10 -7.26 9.74
N LYS A 48 -3.59 -7.93 8.70
CA LYS A 48 -3.02 -9.26 8.84
C LYS A 48 -1.81 -9.26 9.78
N GLN A 49 -0.90 -8.31 9.60
CA GLN A 49 0.33 -8.20 10.39
C GLN A 49 0.03 -7.98 11.88
N VAL A 50 -0.88 -7.08 12.22
CA VAL A 50 -1.20 -6.76 13.63
C VAL A 50 -1.98 -7.87 14.34
N ASN A 51 -2.62 -8.78 13.61
CA ASN A 51 -3.48 -9.82 14.19
C ASN A 51 -2.80 -11.19 14.35
N ASN A 52 -1.57 -11.41 13.86
CA ASN A 52 -0.82 -12.69 13.82
C ASN A 52 -1.54 -13.87 13.10
N ARG A 53 -2.88 -14.00 13.20
CA ARG A 53 -3.77 -14.94 12.52
C ARG A 53 -5.06 -14.22 12.15
N LEU A 54 -5.52 -14.31 10.91
CA LEU A 54 -6.86 -13.84 10.54
C LEU A 54 -7.85 -15.02 10.51
N PRO A 55 -9.10 -14.86 10.98
CA PRO A 55 -9.72 -13.62 11.45
C PRO A 55 -9.48 -13.33 12.94
N GLU A 56 -8.70 -14.13 13.66
CA GLU A 56 -8.39 -13.94 15.10
C GLU A 56 -7.59 -12.65 15.37
N GLY A 57 -7.31 -12.31 16.63
CA GLY A 57 -6.50 -11.14 16.99
C GLY A 57 -7.28 -9.93 17.55
N PRO A 58 -6.54 -8.94 18.09
CA PRO A 58 -7.09 -7.83 18.88
C PRO A 58 -7.82 -6.77 18.05
N PHE A 59 -7.60 -6.71 16.72
CA PHE A 59 -8.15 -5.66 15.86
C PHE A 59 -9.17 -6.21 14.86
N SER A 60 -10.29 -5.51 14.66
CA SER A 60 -11.30 -5.87 13.66
C SER A 60 -11.07 -5.20 12.31
N GLU A 61 -10.48 -4.00 12.30
CA GLU A 61 -10.24 -3.20 11.09
C GLU A 61 -8.89 -2.47 11.22
N SER A 62 -8.27 -2.17 10.09
CA SER A 62 -7.13 -1.25 10.01
C SER A 62 -7.36 -0.30 8.85
N HIS A 63 -7.11 0.99 9.05
CA HIS A 63 -7.33 2.03 8.07
C HIS A 63 -6.05 2.86 7.89
N ILE A 64 -5.61 3.04 6.66
CA ILE A 64 -4.58 4.03 6.33
C ILE A 64 -5.30 5.37 6.23
N VAL A 65 -4.96 6.28 7.14
CA VAL A 65 -5.63 7.57 7.31
C VAL A 65 -4.65 8.72 7.08
N GLY A 66 -5.05 9.93 7.45
CA GLY A 66 -4.25 11.13 7.21
C GLY A 66 -4.06 11.40 5.72
N SER A 67 -2.99 12.12 5.38
CA SER A 67 -2.76 12.53 3.99
C SER A 67 -2.59 11.35 3.04
N ALA A 68 -1.89 10.29 3.46
CA ALA A 68 -1.75 9.05 2.68
C ALA A 68 -3.11 8.41 2.41
N GLY A 69 -3.93 8.23 3.44
CA GLY A 69 -5.29 7.71 3.32
C GLY A 69 -6.19 8.57 2.43
N GLU A 70 -6.01 9.88 2.44
CA GLU A 70 -6.76 10.85 1.63
C GLU A 70 -6.33 10.91 0.16
N GLY A 71 -5.23 10.21 -0.21
CA GLY A 71 -4.69 10.18 -1.57
C GLY A 71 -3.91 11.44 -1.97
N VAL A 72 -3.53 12.27 -1.00
CA VAL A 72 -2.84 13.56 -1.20
C VAL A 72 -1.36 13.42 -1.60
N PRO A 73 -0.57 12.44 -1.14
CA PRO A 73 0.85 12.32 -1.49
C PRO A 73 1.12 12.21 -2.99
N SER A 74 0.19 11.65 -3.76
CA SER A 74 0.28 11.59 -5.23
C SER A 74 0.27 12.96 -5.91
N LEU A 75 -0.19 13.99 -5.20
CA LEU A 75 -0.25 15.39 -5.61
C LEU A 75 0.80 16.24 -4.90
N ASP A 76 1.41 15.73 -3.83
CA ASP A 76 2.43 16.42 -3.05
C ASP A 76 3.81 16.29 -3.70
N ILE A 77 3.90 16.63 -4.99
CA ILE A 77 5.17 16.80 -5.71
C ILE A 77 6.03 17.92 -5.13
N PHE A 78 5.47 18.67 -4.17
CA PHE A 78 6.11 19.79 -3.49
C PHE A 78 6.89 19.33 -2.25
N SER A 79 6.55 18.20 -1.64
CA SER A 79 7.22 17.70 -0.45
C SER A 79 8.00 16.41 -0.73
N ASN A 80 9.20 16.30 -0.14
CA ASN A 80 10.06 15.12 -0.23
C ASN A 80 9.89 14.19 0.99
N GLU A 81 8.87 14.40 1.83
CA GLU A 81 8.72 13.68 3.10
C GLU A 81 7.22 13.51 3.42
N SER A 82 6.77 12.26 3.51
CA SER A 82 5.40 11.93 3.95
C SER A 82 5.43 11.09 5.22
N ASP A 83 4.60 11.46 6.19
CA ASP A 83 4.15 10.63 7.28
C ASP A 83 2.99 9.72 6.83
N VAL A 84 2.91 8.52 7.41
CA VAL A 84 1.80 7.58 7.18
C VAL A 84 1.07 7.36 8.49
N ASP A 85 -0.19 7.78 8.54
CA ASP A 85 -1.06 7.55 9.69
C ASP A 85 -1.85 6.26 9.51
N ILE A 86 -1.88 5.42 10.55
CA ILE A 86 -2.62 4.16 10.60
C ILE A 86 -3.57 4.21 11.80
N MET A 87 -4.81 3.82 11.58
CA MET A 87 -5.79 3.62 12.64
C MET A 87 -6.15 2.13 12.75
N ALA A 88 -5.88 1.51 13.88
CA ALA A 88 -6.27 0.14 14.20
C ALA A 88 -7.52 0.15 15.09
N VAL A 89 -8.55 -0.60 14.72
CA VAL A 89 -9.84 -0.60 15.43
C VAL A 89 -9.92 -1.82 16.33
N ALA A 90 -10.02 -1.58 17.64
CA ALA A 90 -10.07 -2.66 18.61
C ALA A 90 -11.38 -3.46 18.52
N ARG A 91 -11.29 -4.78 18.67
CA ARG A 91 -12.41 -5.71 18.50
C ARG A 91 -13.22 -5.93 19.78
N SER A 92 -12.61 -5.78 20.95
CA SER A 92 -13.15 -6.22 22.24
C SER A 92 -14.34 -5.40 22.75
N TRP A 93 -14.65 -4.27 22.11
CA TRP A 93 -15.66 -3.32 22.58
C TRP A 93 -16.69 -2.97 21.51
N PHE A 94 -17.95 -2.91 21.94
CA PHE A 94 -19.05 -2.32 21.20
C PHE A 94 -19.38 -0.96 21.80
N VAL A 95 -19.20 0.11 21.02
CA VAL A 95 -19.44 1.48 21.48
C VAL A 95 -20.70 2.04 20.84
N PHE A 96 -21.55 2.68 21.63
CA PHE A 96 -22.77 3.33 21.19
C PHE A 96 -23.06 4.63 21.96
N GLU A 97 -23.88 5.50 21.38
CA GLU A 97 -24.32 6.74 22.02
C GLU A 97 -25.78 6.63 22.47
N ARG A 98 -26.66 6.15 21.58
CA ARG A 98 -28.11 6.07 21.83
C ARG A 98 -28.62 4.64 21.78
N HIS A 99 -28.13 3.84 20.84
CA HIS A 99 -28.72 2.55 20.51
C HIS A 99 -27.85 1.40 21.02
N ALA A 100 -28.23 0.85 22.16
CA ALA A 100 -27.61 -0.36 22.70
C ALA A 100 -27.78 -1.55 21.73
N PRO A 101 -26.84 -2.51 21.71
CA PRO A 101 -26.94 -3.66 20.81
C PRO A 101 -28.13 -4.55 21.19
N GLU A 102 -28.90 -5.02 20.20
CA GLU A 102 -30.07 -5.89 20.44
C GLU A 102 -29.70 -7.28 20.98
N LYS A 103 -28.46 -7.74 20.76
CA LYS A 103 -27.87 -8.95 21.33
C LYS A 103 -26.39 -8.71 21.58
N ALA A 104 -25.93 -8.82 22.84
CA ALA A 104 -24.51 -8.92 23.11
C ALA A 104 -23.94 -10.18 22.43
N ARG A 105 -22.85 -10.01 21.68
CA ARG A 105 -22.05 -11.16 21.24
C ARG A 105 -21.31 -11.67 22.47
N GLU A 106 -21.24 -12.98 22.65
CA GLU A 106 -20.41 -13.59 23.71
C GLU A 106 -18.99 -12.97 23.66
N ASN A 107 -18.50 -12.46 24.80
CA ASN A 107 -17.19 -11.83 24.99
C ASN A 107 -16.97 -10.42 24.40
N ILE A 108 -18.02 -9.63 24.10
CA ILE A 108 -17.86 -8.20 23.74
C ILE A 108 -18.43 -7.30 24.84
N GLN A 109 -17.61 -6.38 25.36
CA GLN A 109 -18.04 -5.40 26.36
C GLN A 109 -18.75 -4.20 25.70
N CYS A 110 -19.84 -3.75 26.30
CA CYS A 110 -20.62 -2.61 25.80
C CYS A 110 -20.22 -1.31 26.52
N LEU A 111 -19.95 -0.26 25.74
CA LEU A 111 -19.57 1.07 26.23
C LEU A 111 -20.55 2.13 25.72
N GLN A 112 -21.10 2.92 26.64
CA GLN A 112 -21.99 4.03 26.31
C GLN A 112 -21.26 5.38 26.45
N PHE A 113 -21.56 6.31 25.56
CA PHE A 113 -21.09 7.69 25.66
C PHE A 113 -21.57 8.35 26.95
N ASP A 114 -20.67 9.09 27.59
CA ASP A 114 -20.96 10.01 28.68
C ASP A 114 -20.23 11.33 28.40
N ASP A 115 -20.98 12.36 28.00
CA ASP A 115 -20.48 13.70 27.69
C ASP A 115 -20.62 14.68 28.87
N SER A 116 -20.91 14.16 30.08
CA SER A 116 -20.96 14.97 31.29
C SER A 116 -19.57 15.45 31.68
N ASP A 117 -19.45 16.75 31.98
CA ASP A 117 -18.22 17.37 32.47
C ASP A 117 -17.00 17.22 31.53
N THR A 118 -17.23 17.00 30.23
CA THR A 118 -16.17 16.95 29.20
C THR A 118 -16.18 18.18 28.31
N LEU A 119 -15.03 18.45 27.68
CA LEU A 119 -14.95 19.49 26.64
C LEU A 119 -15.70 19.04 25.38
N PRO A 120 -16.30 19.96 24.60
CA PRO A 120 -16.92 19.61 23.31
C PRO A 120 -15.97 18.83 22.40
N GLY A 121 -16.41 17.65 21.95
CA GLY A 121 -15.64 16.75 21.11
C GLY A 121 -14.87 15.66 21.88
N TYR A 122 -14.99 15.65 23.20
CA TYR A 122 -14.47 14.60 24.09
C TYR A 122 -15.63 13.94 24.86
N VAL A 123 -15.49 12.65 25.13
CA VAL A 123 -16.47 11.85 25.89
C VAL A 123 -15.75 10.90 26.84
N LYS A 124 -16.40 10.53 27.93
CA LYS A 124 -16.04 9.38 28.76
C LYS A 124 -16.83 8.15 28.25
N LEU A 125 -16.33 6.95 28.52
CA LEU A 125 -16.96 5.71 28.09
C LEU A 125 -17.37 4.85 29.28
N LYS A 126 -18.68 4.84 29.55
CA LYS A 126 -19.27 4.11 30.67
C LYS A 126 -19.47 2.64 30.31
N LEU A 127 -18.99 1.74 31.15
CA LEU A 127 -19.19 0.30 30.99
C LEU A 127 -20.63 -0.08 31.35
N ILE A 128 -21.27 -0.86 30.46
CA ILE A 128 -22.60 -1.44 30.69
C ILE A 128 -22.44 -2.91 31.05
N GLN A 129 -22.81 -3.29 32.27
CA GLN A 129 -22.81 -4.68 32.73
C GLN A 129 -24.17 -5.32 32.44
N GLU A 130 -24.16 -6.51 31.82
CA GLU A 130 -25.33 -7.37 31.69
C GLU A 130 -25.42 -8.26 32.95
N ASP A 131 -25.96 -7.74 34.05
CA ASP A 131 -26.74 -8.60 34.95
C ASP A 131 -27.65 -7.85 35.94
N SER A 132 -28.82 -8.44 36.08
CA SER A 132 -29.96 -8.03 36.88
C SER A 132 -29.72 -8.25 38.38
N ASN A 133 -29.48 -7.18 39.13
CA ASN A 133 -30.08 -6.95 40.46
C ASN A 133 -29.77 -5.52 40.91
N ARG A 134 -30.76 -4.65 40.75
CA ARG A 134 -30.75 -3.29 41.33
C ARG A 134 -30.70 -3.41 42.85
N SER A 135 -29.55 -3.09 43.45
CA SER A 135 -29.48 -2.35 44.72
C SER A 135 -28.04 -2.15 45.19
N THR A 136 -27.37 -1.12 44.68
CA THR A 136 -26.51 -0.17 45.44
C THR A 136 -26.05 0.93 44.48
N GLU A 137 -25.85 2.15 44.99
CA GLU A 137 -25.19 3.26 44.27
C GLU A 137 -23.74 2.88 43.94
N GLU A 138 -23.52 2.03 42.93
CA GLU A 138 -22.18 1.73 42.44
C GLU A 138 -21.69 2.89 41.57
N VAL A 139 -20.48 3.36 41.88
CA VAL A 139 -19.79 4.39 41.11
C VAL A 139 -19.67 3.89 39.66
N PRO A 140 -20.13 4.68 38.66
CA PRO A 140 -20.06 4.27 37.26
C PRO A 140 -18.61 3.97 36.86
N LEU A 141 -18.37 2.75 36.36
CA LEU A 141 -17.06 2.35 35.87
C LEU A 141 -16.85 2.90 34.46
N PHE A 142 -15.77 3.66 34.28
CA PHE A 142 -15.37 4.20 32.98
C PHE A 142 -14.14 3.50 32.44
N LEU A 143 -14.09 3.33 31.12
CA LEU A 143 -12.89 2.84 30.45
C LEU A 143 -11.84 3.96 30.40
N SER A 144 -10.74 3.75 31.13
CA SER A 144 -9.61 4.68 31.12
C SER A 144 -8.95 4.73 29.74
N SER A 145 -8.83 5.93 29.19
CA SER A 145 -8.18 6.13 27.90
C SER A 145 -6.67 5.95 28.02
N SER A 146 -6.08 6.35 29.15
CA SER A 146 -4.64 6.19 29.39
C SER A 146 -4.23 4.75 29.65
N GLU A 147 -5.05 3.96 30.34
CA GLU A 147 -4.79 2.52 30.51
C GLU A 147 -4.78 1.79 29.17
N VAL A 148 -5.77 2.07 28.30
CA VAL A 148 -5.78 1.48 26.95
C VAL A 148 -4.56 1.93 26.15
N ARG A 149 -4.19 3.21 26.23
CA ARG A 149 -3.00 3.74 25.57
C ARG A 149 -1.73 2.98 26.02
N ASN A 150 -1.56 2.78 27.32
CA ASN A 150 -0.42 2.07 27.91
C ASN A 150 -0.40 0.57 27.54
N ASN A 151 -1.55 -0.10 27.56
CA ASN A 151 -1.64 -1.51 27.16
C ASN A 151 -1.30 -1.70 25.68
N VAL A 152 -1.74 -0.77 24.82
CA VAL A 152 -1.37 -0.76 23.39
C VAL A 152 0.13 -0.53 23.22
N PHE A 153 0.74 0.32 24.04
CA PHE A 153 2.19 0.50 24.04
C PHE A 153 2.93 -0.80 24.36
N ASP A 154 2.48 -1.57 25.34
CA ASP A 154 3.13 -2.83 25.70
C ASP A 154 2.94 -3.91 24.62
N ILE A 155 1.73 -4.04 24.05
CA ILE A 155 1.47 -4.95 22.93
C ILE A 155 2.34 -4.59 21.71
N ASN A 156 2.43 -3.31 21.36
CA ASN A 156 3.24 -2.87 20.23
C ASN A 156 4.74 -2.97 20.51
N ARG A 157 5.20 -2.81 21.75
CA ARG A 157 6.60 -3.06 22.13
C ARG A 157 6.95 -4.54 21.92
N ASP A 158 6.07 -5.46 22.29
CA ASP A 158 6.27 -6.90 22.08
C ASP A 158 6.20 -7.28 20.57
N LEU A 159 5.31 -6.64 19.80
CA LEU A 159 5.23 -6.78 18.34
C LEU A 159 6.41 -6.13 17.59
N SER A 160 7.02 -5.09 18.16
CA SER A 160 8.22 -4.41 17.64
C SER A 160 9.52 -5.22 17.80
N SER A 161 9.41 -6.45 18.33
CA SER A 161 10.44 -7.48 18.16
C SER A 161 10.75 -7.71 16.67
N ASP A 162 11.92 -8.31 16.38
CA ASP A 162 12.56 -8.44 15.04
C ASP A 162 11.63 -8.75 13.84
N HIS A 163 10.44 -9.34 14.07
CA HIS A 163 9.47 -9.70 13.04
C HIS A 163 8.85 -8.48 12.33
N MET A 164 8.24 -7.50 13.02
CA MET A 164 7.65 -6.32 12.34
C MET A 164 8.71 -5.45 11.66
N TYR A 165 9.89 -5.32 12.28
CA TYR A 165 11.03 -4.62 11.70
C TYR A 165 11.44 -5.24 10.34
N SER A 166 11.57 -6.57 10.29
CA SER A 166 11.91 -7.29 9.05
C SER A 166 10.86 -7.10 7.95
N GLN A 167 9.58 -7.00 8.29
CA GLN A 167 8.48 -6.85 7.33
C GLN A 167 8.32 -5.40 6.85
N MET A 168 8.49 -4.40 7.72
CA MET A 168 8.52 -2.99 7.29
C MET A 168 9.73 -2.67 6.43
N SER A 169 10.90 -3.26 6.72
CA SER A 169 12.06 -3.19 5.82
C SER A 169 11.79 -3.86 4.46
N ARG A 170 10.89 -4.84 4.36
CA ARG A 170 10.47 -5.40 3.06
C ARG A 170 9.55 -4.46 2.28
N LEU A 171 8.64 -3.77 2.96
CA LEU A 171 7.75 -2.79 2.34
C LEU A 171 8.50 -1.54 1.87
N LEU A 172 9.54 -1.12 2.59
CA LEU A 172 10.19 0.18 2.38
C LEU A 172 11.66 0.08 1.90
N GLY A 173 12.28 -1.10 1.93
CA GLY A 173 13.64 -1.37 1.45
C GLY A 173 14.64 -1.86 2.52
N HIS A 174 15.68 -2.57 2.08
CA HIS A 174 16.66 -3.29 2.93
C HIS A 174 17.71 -2.42 3.65
N LYS A 175 17.66 -1.08 3.53
CA LYS A 175 18.63 -0.14 4.12
C LYS A 175 17.96 0.94 4.97
N LEU A 176 17.12 0.50 5.90
CA LEU A 176 16.36 1.38 6.77
C LEU A 176 16.76 1.18 8.23
N SER A 177 16.94 2.28 8.95
CA SER A 177 16.89 2.29 10.41
C SER A 177 15.47 2.67 10.83
N ILE A 178 14.90 1.95 11.80
CA ILE A 178 13.57 2.25 12.34
C ILE A 178 13.71 2.45 13.85
N SER A 179 13.24 3.58 14.36
CA SER A 179 13.19 3.88 15.80
C SER A 179 11.76 4.15 16.25
N TRP A 180 11.34 3.41 17.27
CA TRP A 180 9.98 3.47 17.78
C TRP A 180 9.89 4.36 19.03
N PHE A 181 8.85 5.19 19.12
CA PHE A 181 8.61 6.09 20.23
C PHE A 181 7.11 6.40 20.41
N SER A 182 6.74 6.88 21.58
CA SER A 182 5.40 7.38 21.87
C SER A 182 5.23 8.83 21.43
N ASN A 183 4.12 9.15 20.74
CA ASN A 183 3.80 10.53 20.34
C ASN A 183 2.30 10.83 20.58
N GLY A 184 1.95 11.33 21.77
CA GLY A 184 0.55 11.56 22.12
C GLY A 184 -0.24 10.25 22.14
N PRO A 185 -1.35 10.11 21.37
CA PRO A 185 -2.11 8.86 21.29
C PRO A 185 -1.51 7.82 20.33
N SER A 186 -0.48 8.19 19.56
CA SER A 186 0.13 7.29 18.58
C SER A 186 1.38 6.59 19.11
N PHE A 187 1.58 5.40 18.58
CA PHE A 187 2.86 4.72 18.56
C PHE A 187 3.53 5.02 17.21
N SER A 188 4.66 5.69 17.25
CA SER A 188 5.33 6.27 16.09
C SER A 188 6.62 5.53 15.79
N ALA A 189 6.87 5.26 14.50
CA ALA A 189 8.16 4.81 13.98
C ALA A 189 8.77 5.92 13.14
N SER A 190 9.98 6.36 13.42
CA SER A 190 10.80 7.13 12.46
C SER A 190 11.64 6.18 11.62
N ILE A 191 11.71 6.47 10.32
CA ILE A 191 12.41 5.68 9.32
C ILE A 191 13.50 6.56 8.70
N GLU A 192 14.77 6.14 8.81
CA GLU A 192 15.89 6.79 8.12
C GLU A 192 16.42 5.89 6.99
N THR A 193 16.75 6.49 5.85
CA THR A 193 17.17 5.76 4.65
C THR A 193 18.55 6.23 4.21
N ASP A 194 19.47 5.31 3.91
CA ASP A 194 20.79 5.63 3.34
C ASP A 194 20.76 5.88 1.81
N ASP A 195 19.61 5.65 1.15
CA ASP A 195 19.52 5.75 -0.31
C ASP A 195 19.30 7.21 -0.77
N GLN A 196 20.39 7.86 -1.23
CA GLN A 196 20.34 9.22 -1.76
C GLN A 196 19.83 9.29 -3.21
N ASN A 197 19.71 8.17 -3.94
CA ASN A 197 19.41 8.20 -5.37
C ASN A 197 17.98 8.68 -5.66
N VAL A 198 17.84 9.68 -6.53
CA VAL A 198 16.56 10.35 -6.88
C VAL A 198 15.67 9.52 -7.81
N LEU A 199 16.27 8.62 -8.59
CA LEU A 199 15.64 7.99 -9.74
C LEU A 199 15.13 6.56 -9.47
N THR A 200 15.51 5.93 -8.36
CA THR A 200 14.94 4.64 -7.89
C THR A 200 13.77 4.84 -6.92
N ARG A 201 13.36 6.09 -6.69
CA ARG A 201 12.39 6.52 -5.66
C ARG A 201 10.93 6.22 -6.03
N GLY A 202 10.54 4.95 -6.05
CA GLY A 202 9.13 4.56 -5.88
C GLY A 202 8.80 4.46 -4.38
N LEU A 203 7.64 4.94 -3.92
CA LEU A 203 7.06 4.87 -2.54
C LEU A 203 7.96 5.18 -1.32
N ALA A 204 9.27 5.41 -1.51
CA ALA A 204 10.33 5.48 -0.49
C ALA A 204 10.58 6.91 0.01
N HIS A 205 9.52 7.56 0.51
CA HIS A 205 9.63 8.78 1.31
C HIS A 205 8.74 8.75 2.56
N VAL A 206 8.39 7.55 3.03
CA VAL A 206 7.77 7.37 4.35
C VAL A 206 8.84 7.67 5.40
N LYS A 207 8.77 8.86 6.00
CA LYS A 207 9.70 9.33 7.04
C LYS A 207 9.29 8.83 8.42
N SER A 208 7.98 8.69 8.63
CA SER A 208 7.44 8.13 9.86
C SER A 208 6.12 7.42 9.61
N VAL A 209 5.82 6.46 10.49
CA VAL A 209 4.54 5.78 10.55
C VAL A 209 3.96 6.00 11.94
N ASP A 210 2.78 6.60 12.02
CA ASP A 210 2.06 6.86 13.27
C ASP A 210 0.86 5.93 13.36
N SER A 211 0.86 5.03 14.34
CA SER A 211 -0.22 4.06 14.57
C SER A 211 -1.04 4.44 15.79
N VAL A 212 -2.36 4.56 15.63
CA VAL A 212 -3.30 4.90 16.70
C VAL A 212 -4.33 3.79 16.85
N VAL A 213 -4.59 3.36 18.08
CA VAL A 213 -5.72 2.49 18.38
C VAL A 213 -6.97 3.31 18.63
N ALA A 214 -8.09 2.87 18.08
CA ALA A 214 -9.38 3.53 18.23
C ALA A 214 -10.50 2.53 18.51
N LEU A 215 -11.57 3.02 19.12
CA LEU A 215 -12.84 2.32 19.24
C LEU A 215 -13.83 2.86 18.20
N LYS A 216 -14.63 1.98 17.59
CA LYS A 216 -15.60 2.39 16.56
C LYS A 216 -17.00 2.54 17.16
N CYS A 217 -17.59 3.71 17.01
CA CYS A 217 -19.01 3.95 17.21
C CYS A 217 -19.69 4.04 15.84
N ARG A 218 -20.68 3.19 15.58
CA ARG A 218 -21.37 3.19 14.28
C ARG A 218 -22.39 4.31 14.15
N GLU A 219 -22.75 4.95 15.25
CA GLU A 219 -23.69 6.06 15.25
C GLU A 219 -22.99 7.37 14.87
N TRP A 220 -23.72 8.23 14.17
CA TRP A 220 -23.32 9.63 14.02
C TRP A 220 -23.63 10.38 15.33
N PRO A 221 -22.65 10.98 16.01
CA PRO A 221 -22.85 11.48 17.37
C PRO A 221 -23.71 12.75 17.39
N LYS A 222 -24.48 12.97 18.47
CA LYS A 222 -25.42 14.11 18.63
C LYS A 222 -24.76 15.46 18.38
N ILE A 223 -23.53 15.63 18.86
CA ILE A 223 -22.77 16.88 18.71
C ILE A 223 -22.52 17.28 17.24
N ALA A 224 -22.63 16.34 16.31
CA ALA A 224 -22.45 16.54 14.87
C ALA A 224 -23.76 16.48 14.06
N GLU A 225 -24.93 16.34 14.69
CA GLU A 225 -26.22 16.24 13.98
C GLU A 225 -26.52 17.47 13.11
N GLU A 226 -26.13 18.67 13.56
CA GLU A 226 -26.27 19.91 12.78
C GLU A 226 -25.61 19.80 11.40
N TRP A 227 -24.54 19.01 11.27
CA TRP A 227 -23.86 18.86 9.98
C TRP A 227 -24.75 18.21 8.93
N ILE A 228 -25.63 17.29 9.32
CA ILE A 228 -26.52 16.58 8.39
C ILE A 228 -27.51 17.56 7.77
N GLU A 229 -28.15 18.38 8.61
CA GLU A 229 -29.21 19.32 8.21
C GLU A 229 -28.68 20.70 7.77
N ARG A 230 -27.35 20.90 7.80
CA ARG A 230 -26.73 22.19 7.49
C ARG A 230 -27.10 22.63 6.08
N ARG A 231 -27.62 23.86 5.98
CA ARG A 231 -27.89 24.50 4.69
C ARG A 231 -26.57 24.75 3.94
N ARG A 232 -26.47 24.21 2.73
CA ARG A 232 -25.33 24.37 1.82
C ARG A 232 -25.80 25.10 0.57
N GLU A 233 -25.19 26.23 0.26
CA GLU A 233 -25.58 27.07 -0.88
C GLU A 233 -25.26 26.40 -2.22
N PHE A 234 -24.12 25.71 -2.29
CA PHE A 234 -23.59 25.10 -3.52
C PHE A 234 -23.70 23.57 -3.55
N ASP A 235 -24.54 22.99 -2.69
CA ASP A 235 -24.81 21.55 -2.62
C ASP A 235 -23.55 20.66 -2.53
N TRP A 236 -22.50 21.15 -1.86
CA TRP A 236 -21.30 20.37 -1.56
C TRP A 236 -21.06 20.27 -0.04
N PRO A 237 -20.88 19.05 0.50
CA PRO A 237 -21.16 17.77 -0.13
C PRO A 237 -22.65 17.58 -0.44
N GLY A 238 -22.97 16.90 -1.53
CA GLY A 238 -24.35 16.57 -1.88
C GLY A 238 -24.94 15.46 -1.01
N GLY A 239 -26.27 15.29 -1.05
CA GLY A 239 -27.01 14.38 -0.16
C GLY A 239 -26.47 12.95 -0.07
N ALA A 240 -26.18 12.31 -1.21
CA ALA A 240 -25.64 10.93 -1.22
C ALA A 240 -24.27 10.83 -0.52
N LEU A 241 -23.42 11.86 -0.65
CA LEU A 241 -22.12 11.89 0.01
C LEU A 241 -22.25 12.16 1.52
N ILE A 242 -23.27 12.92 1.93
CA ILE A 242 -23.63 13.11 3.34
C ILE A 242 -24.08 11.77 3.95
N GLU A 243 -24.98 11.05 3.29
CA GLU A 243 -25.46 9.74 3.73
C GLU A 243 -24.30 8.76 3.92
N GLU A 244 -23.42 8.63 2.91
CA GLU A 244 -22.26 7.75 3.00
C GLU A 244 -21.28 8.17 4.12
N ALA A 245 -21.11 9.48 4.36
CA ALA A 245 -20.29 9.98 5.46
C ALA A 245 -20.89 9.62 6.82
N VAL A 246 -22.20 9.77 6.98
CA VAL A 246 -22.96 9.41 8.19
C VAL A 246 -22.86 7.91 8.48
N GLU A 247 -22.93 7.07 7.45
CA GLU A 247 -22.77 5.61 7.58
C GLU A 247 -21.40 5.18 8.10
N LYS A 248 -20.35 6.00 7.94
CA LYS A 248 -19.02 5.69 8.51
C LYS A 248 -19.02 5.78 10.05
N GLY A 249 -19.98 6.48 10.66
CA GLY A 249 -20.02 6.73 12.10
C GLY A 249 -18.86 7.60 12.59
N CYS A 250 -18.35 7.32 13.79
CA CYS A 250 -17.17 7.99 14.35
C CYS A 250 -16.23 7.03 15.09
N TYR A 251 -15.03 7.51 15.37
CA TYR A 251 -13.96 6.78 16.04
C TYR A 251 -13.55 7.50 17.31
N LEU A 252 -13.24 6.76 18.36
CA LEU A 252 -12.80 7.28 19.65
C LEU A 252 -11.32 7.00 19.85
N VAL A 253 -10.54 8.07 19.93
CA VAL A 253 -9.08 8.04 20.09
C VAL A 253 -8.75 8.28 21.57
N PRO A 254 -7.85 7.47 22.18
CA PRO A 254 -7.57 7.53 23.61
C PRO A 254 -6.68 8.73 23.98
N ILE A 255 -7.23 9.94 23.88
CA ILE A 255 -6.59 11.19 24.28
C ILE A 255 -7.63 12.13 24.88
N GLY A 256 -7.31 12.65 26.07
CA GLY A 256 -8.15 13.62 26.76
C GLY A 256 -7.95 15.06 26.28
N GLY A 257 -8.89 15.91 26.64
CA GLY A 257 -8.84 17.33 26.37
C GLY A 257 -7.76 17.98 27.22
N HIS A 258 -6.93 18.81 26.58
CA HIS A 258 -5.88 19.53 27.29
C HIS A 258 -6.49 20.39 28.42
N GLN A 259 -5.96 20.26 29.64
CA GLN A 259 -6.46 20.92 30.86
C GLN A 259 -7.83 20.41 31.37
N SER A 260 -8.31 19.26 30.88
CA SER A 260 -9.50 18.62 31.45
C SER A 260 -9.18 18.02 32.84
N GLN A 261 -10.13 18.10 33.75
CA GLN A 261 -10.04 17.43 35.06
C GLN A 261 -10.21 15.90 34.95
N CYS A 262 -10.70 15.42 33.81
CA CYS A 262 -10.91 13.99 33.53
C CYS A 262 -10.07 13.50 32.33
N GLU A 263 -8.94 14.16 32.03
CA GLU A 263 -8.10 13.89 30.85
C GLU A 263 -7.76 12.40 30.66
N GLU A 264 -7.51 11.68 31.76
CA GLU A 264 -7.17 10.25 31.78
C GLU A 264 -8.33 9.31 31.38
N LEU A 265 -9.58 9.77 31.53
CA LEU A 265 -10.79 9.01 31.19
C LEU A 265 -11.40 9.42 29.85
N GLU A 266 -10.98 10.55 29.31
CA GLU A 266 -11.56 11.15 28.12
C GLU A 266 -11.04 10.52 26.82
N TRP A 267 -11.95 10.43 25.86
CA TRP A 267 -11.72 9.96 24.51
C TRP A 267 -12.12 11.04 23.52
N ARG A 268 -11.28 11.31 22.53
CA ARG A 268 -11.57 12.29 21.49
C ARG A 268 -12.38 11.66 20.36
N ILE A 269 -13.50 12.30 20.01
CA ILE A 269 -14.30 11.94 18.84
C ILE A 269 -13.54 12.32 17.56
N SER A 270 -13.42 11.38 16.64
CA SER A 270 -12.74 11.52 15.35
C SER A 270 -13.63 11.05 14.21
N PHE A 271 -13.72 11.87 13.15
CA PHE A 271 -14.45 11.58 11.93
C PHE A 271 -13.52 11.15 10.79
N VAL A 272 -12.38 10.54 11.10
CA VAL A 272 -11.28 10.36 10.15
C VAL A 272 -11.69 9.68 8.84
N LEU A 273 -12.62 8.72 8.87
CA LEU A 273 -13.10 8.06 7.65
C LEU A 273 -14.10 8.90 6.86
N ALA A 274 -14.94 9.70 7.53
CA ALA A 274 -15.81 10.66 6.87
C ALA A 274 -14.97 11.79 6.24
N GLU A 275 -13.95 12.31 6.94
CA GLU A 275 -12.98 13.26 6.37
C GLU A 275 -12.31 12.68 5.13
N ARG A 276 -11.77 11.46 5.23
CA ARG A 276 -11.14 10.76 4.12
C ARG A 276 -12.07 10.60 2.93
N LEU A 277 -13.34 10.27 3.18
CA LEU A 277 -14.36 10.16 2.15
C LEU A 277 -14.60 11.50 1.43
N LEU A 278 -14.76 12.60 2.19
CA LEU A 278 -14.97 13.93 1.61
C LEU A 278 -13.77 14.39 0.77
N ILE A 279 -12.55 14.23 1.28
CA ILE A 279 -11.32 14.63 0.55
C ILE A 279 -11.13 13.78 -0.72
N ARG A 280 -11.42 12.47 -0.67
CA ARG A 280 -11.36 11.62 -1.86
C ARG A 280 -12.39 12.00 -2.92
N ASN A 281 -13.56 12.51 -2.52
CA ASN A 281 -14.62 12.98 -3.41
C ASN A 281 -14.50 14.46 -3.84
N MET A 282 -13.47 15.17 -3.39
CA MET A 282 -13.15 16.49 -3.94
C MET A 282 -12.76 16.38 -5.43
N ASN A 283 -12.91 17.46 -6.19
CA ASN A 283 -12.30 17.52 -7.50
C ASN A 283 -10.77 17.64 -7.41
N PHE A 284 -10.09 17.50 -8.54
CA PHE A 284 -8.64 17.54 -8.59
C PHE A 284 -8.06 18.86 -8.03
N ILE A 285 -8.68 20.00 -8.34
CA ILE A 285 -8.18 21.33 -7.98
C ILE A 285 -8.31 21.59 -6.49
N GLN A 286 -9.40 21.17 -5.86
CA GLN A 286 -9.57 21.19 -4.40
C GLN A 286 -8.44 20.42 -3.69
N ARG A 287 -8.15 19.19 -4.13
CA ARG A 287 -7.03 18.40 -3.57
C ARG A 287 -5.66 19.02 -3.86
N PHE A 288 -5.47 19.59 -5.04
CA PHE A 288 -4.22 20.28 -5.39
C PHE A 288 -4.00 21.52 -4.51
N VAL A 289 -5.05 22.31 -4.27
CA VAL A 289 -5.04 23.42 -3.31
C VAL A 289 -4.73 22.92 -1.90
N TYR A 290 -5.32 21.80 -1.48
CA TYR A 290 -4.98 21.22 -0.18
C TYR A 290 -3.49 20.84 -0.07
N ALA A 291 -2.94 20.17 -1.09
CA ALA A 291 -1.53 19.80 -1.13
C ALA A 291 -0.59 21.01 -1.03
N ILE A 292 -0.81 22.04 -1.87
CA ILE A 292 0.06 23.22 -1.87
C ILE A 292 -0.09 24.05 -0.57
N LEU A 293 -1.28 24.10 0.04
CA LEU A 293 -1.45 24.76 1.33
C LEU A 293 -0.56 24.13 2.42
N LYS A 294 -0.39 22.80 2.42
CA LYS A 294 0.54 22.11 3.33
C LYS A 294 1.99 22.51 3.06
N THR A 295 2.40 22.69 1.81
CA THR A 295 3.73 23.16 1.44
C THR A 295 3.96 24.59 1.93
N ILE A 296 3.01 25.49 1.65
CA ILE A 296 3.06 26.89 2.07
C ILE A 296 3.14 26.98 3.60
N ARG A 297 2.34 26.18 4.32
CA ARG A 297 2.38 26.02 5.77
C ARG A 297 3.80 25.74 6.28
N LYS A 298 4.53 24.80 5.65
CA LYS A 298 5.90 24.40 6.03
C LYS A 298 6.92 25.50 5.74
N GLU A 299 6.86 26.14 4.56
CA GLU A 299 7.88 27.10 4.13
C GLU A 299 7.70 28.52 4.67
N ILE A 300 6.45 28.98 4.85
CA ILE A 300 6.18 30.37 5.24
C ILE A 300 5.99 30.50 6.75
N PHE A 301 5.28 29.57 7.37
CA PHE A 301 4.82 29.75 8.75
C PHE A 301 5.78 29.16 9.78
N GLY A 302 6.78 28.37 9.37
CA GLY A 302 7.91 27.96 10.21
C GLY A 302 7.50 27.46 11.60
N HIS A 303 7.88 28.18 12.66
CA HIS A 303 7.54 27.84 14.05
C HIS A 303 6.04 27.87 14.36
N PHE A 304 5.25 28.68 13.63
CA PHE A 304 3.79 28.70 13.75
C PHE A 304 3.12 27.49 13.09
N SER A 305 3.87 26.64 12.36
CA SER A 305 3.31 25.45 11.71
C SER A 305 2.77 24.41 12.69
N ALA A 306 3.20 24.42 13.96
CA ALA A 306 2.59 23.60 15.01
C ALA A 306 1.15 24.07 15.34
N ILE A 307 0.92 25.39 15.33
CA ILE A 307 -0.38 26.01 15.61
C ILE A 307 -1.31 25.83 14.40
N ILE A 308 -0.87 26.28 13.22
CA ILE A 308 -1.53 25.97 11.94
C ILE A 308 -1.12 24.56 11.53
N SER A 309 -1.64 23.57 12.24
CA SER A 309 -1.46 22.15 11.90
C SER A 309 -2.09 21.81 10.53
N SER A 310 -1.68 20.68 9.94
CA SER A 310 -2.30 20.13 8.72
C SER A 310 -3.83 19.93 8.87
N TYR A 311 -4.32 19.71 10.09
CA TYR A 311 -5.74 19.59 10.39
C TYR A 311 -6.50 20.94 10.29
N ILE A 312 -5.87 22.05 10.67
CA ILE A 312 -6.44 23.40 10.48
C ILE A 312 -6.51 23.73 8.99
N ILE A 313 -5.46 23.41 8.22
CA ILE A 313 -5.47 23.54 6.76
C ILE A 313 -6.62 22.73 6.16
N LYS A 314 -6.74 21.45 6.51
CA LYS A 314 -7.82 20.57 6.02
C LYS A 314 -9.20 21.17 6.35
N THR A 315 -9.39 21.62 7.59
CA THR A 315 -10.64 22.24 8.04
C THR A 315 -10.97 23.49 7.21
N ALA A 316 -9.99 24.35 6.94
CA ALA A 316 -10.19 25.51 6.09
C ALA A 316 -10.59 25.13 4.65
N VAL A 317 -9.96 24.11 4.06
CA VAL A 317 -10.33 23.61 2.73
C VAL A 317 -11.75 23.06 2.69
N LEU A 318 -12.18 22.31 3.72
CA LEU A 318 -13.54 21.79 3.83
C LEU A 318 -14.57 22.94 3.89
N TRP A 319 -14.34 23.95 4.75
CA TRP A 319 -15.22 25.12 4.82
C TRP A 319 -15.26 25.91 3.51
N VAL A 320 -14.11 26.21 2.91
CA VAL A 320 -14.05 26.96 1.63
C VAL A 320 -14.71 26.17 0.50
N SER A 321 -14.63 24.83 0.52
CA SER A 321 -15.31 23.97 -0.45
C SER A 321 -16.82 23.96 -0.29
N GLU A 322 -17.34 24.04 0.94
CA GLU A 322 -18.78 24.14 1.22
C GLU A 322 -19.34 25.52 0.85
N GLU A 323 -18.54 26.57 1.00
CA GLU A 323 -18.92 27.97 0.82
C GLU A 323 -18.69 28.51 -0.61
N ASN A 324 -18.21 27.68 -1.54
CA ASN A 324 -17.96 28.09 -2.92
C ASN A 324 -18.41 27.02 -3.91
N ASP A 325 -18.93 27.45 -5.06
CA ASP A 325 -19.32 26.55 -6.14
C ASP A 325 -18.14 25.66 -6.59
N VAL A 326 -18.37 24.35 -6.59
CA VAL A 326 -17.41 23.33 -7.03
C VAL A 326 -17.02 23.54 -8.49
N SER A 327 -17.91 24.08 -9.33
CA SER A 327 -17.62 24.35 -10.75
C SER A 327 -16.53 25.39 -10.96
N ASN A 328 -16.28 26.25 -9.97
CA ASN A 328 -15.28 27.32 -10.07
C ASN A 328 -13.86 26.86 -9.68
N TRP A 329 -13.71 25.65 -9.16
CA TRP A 329 -12.41 25.06 -8.83
C TRP A 329 -11.71 24.51 -10.09
N GLU A 330 -11.25 25.44 -10.94
CA GLU A 330 -10.53 25.14 -12.17
C GLU A 330 -9.04 25.55 -12.05
N PRO A 331 -8.14 25.01 -12.90
CA PRO A 331 -6.71 25.34 -12.87
C PRO A 331 -6.40 26.84 -12.81
N GLY A 332 -7.16 27.66 -13.55
CA GLY A 332 -7.00 29.12 -13.60
C GLY A 332 -7.22 29.84 -12.27
N PHE A 333 -7.93 29.23 -11.32
CA PHE A 333 -8.32 29.84 -10.05
C PHE A 333 -7.60 29.26 -8.83
N VAL A 334 -6.62 28.36 -9.02
CA VAL A 334 -5.86 27.74 -7.91
C VAL A 334 -5.36 28.77 -6.89
N LEU A 335 -4.74 29.85 -7.35
CA LEU A 335 -4.20 30.90 -6.49
C LEU A 335 -5.28 31.63 -5.69
N ARG A 336 -6.48 31.81 -6.25
CA ARG A 336 -7.64 32.37 -5.56
C ARG A 336 -7.99 31.50 -4.37
N TYR A 337 -8.13 30.19 -4.56
CA TYR A 337 -8.52 29.27 -3.50
C TYR A 337 -7.44 29.07 -2.44
N VAL A 338 -6.16 29.10 -2.83
CA VAL A 338 -5.05 29.15 -1.85
C VAL A 338 -5.20 30.39 -0.96
N ARG A 339 -5.41 31.56 -1.55
CA ARG A 339 -5.60 32.82 -0.81
C ARG A 339 -6.85 32.78 0.08
N LEU A 340 -7.98 32.30 -0.45
CA LEU A 340 -9.25 32.17 0.30
C LEU A 340 -9.10 31.26 1.52
N CYS A 341 -8.39 30.13 1.41
CA CYS A 341 -8.16 29.25 2.55
C CYS A 341 -7.36 29.95 3.67
N PHE A 342 -6.33 30.73 3.33
CA PHE A 342 -5.59 31.50 4.34
C PHE A 342 -6.40 32.68 4.89
N LEU A 343 -7.24 33.34 4.09
CA LEU A 343 -8.20 34.34 4.58
C LEU A 343 -9.21 33.72 5.55
N LYS A 344 -9.66 32.49 5.28
CA LYS A 344 -10.55 31.75 6.21
C LYS A 344 -9.85 31.47 7.54
N ILE A 345 -8.59 31.02 7.50
CA ILE A 345 -7.78 30.80 8.71
C ILE A 345 -7.55 32.13 9.46
N LEU A 346 -7.28 33.22 8.74
CA LEU A 346 -7.15 34.55 9.33
C LEU A 346 -8.42 34.97 10.07
N ASN A 347 -9.59 34.75 9.46
CA ASN A 347 -10.88 35.01 10.10
C ASN A 347 -11.05 34.20 11.39
N PHE A 348 -10.74 32.89 11.36
CA PHE A 348 -10.79 32.04 12.56
C PHE A 348 -9.87 32.56 13.68
N LEU A 349 -8.67 33.03 13.34
CA LEU A 349 -7.72 33.57 14.33
C LEU A 349 -8.16 34.91 14.90
N GLN A 350 -8.74 35.78 14.08
CA GLN A 350 -9.28 37.07 14.52
C GLN A 350 -10.42 36.88 15.52
N VAL A 351 -11.32 35.94 15.25
CA VAL A 351 -12.44 35.56 16.14
C VAL A 351 -11.96 34.74 17.34
N GLY A 352 -10.80 34.08 17.25
CA GLY A 352 -10.29 33.17 18.26
C GLY A 352 -11.00 31.81 18.28
N PHE A 353 -11.69 31.46 17.20
CA PHE A 353 -12.52 30.26 17.10
C PHE A 353 -12.41 29.63 15.72
N CYS A 354 -11.88 28.41 15.66
CA CYS A 354 -11.86 27.58 14.45
C CYS A 354 -12.84 26.40 14.63
N PRO A 355 -14.04 26.45 14.05
CA PRO A 355 -15.02 25.38 14.20
C PRO A 355 -14.54 24.10 13.51
N ASN A 356 -14.59 22.98 14.22
CA ASN A 356 -14.51 21.67 13.57
C ASN A 356 -15.62 21.55 12.51
N TYR A 357 -15.28 20.95 11.36
CA TYR A 357 -16.19 20.89 10.21
C TYR A 357 -17.49 20.12 10.50
N PHE A 358 -17.40 18.99 11.22
CA PHE A 358 -18.56 18.17 11.61
C PHE A 358 -19.15 18.63 12.95
N MET A 359 -18.31 18.91 13.94
CA MET A 359 -18.72 19.34 15.28
C MET A 359 -18.56 20.85 15.44
N ARG A 360 -19.49 21.64 14.90
CA ARG A 360 -19.34 23.10 14.80
C ARG A 360 -19.10 23.84 16.13
N LYS A 361 -19.50 23.23 17.26
CA LYS A 361 -19.27 23.75 18.63
C LYS A 361 -17.85 23.48 19.17
N CYS A 362 -17.08 22.61 18.52
CA CYS A 362 -15.72 22.26 18.92
C CYS A 362 -14.70 23.26 18.34
N ASN A 363 -13.99 23.98 19.20
CA ASN A 363 -12.93 24.91 18.79
C ASN A 363 -11.58 24.20 18.61
N LEU A 364 -11.05 24.18 17.39
CA LEU A 364 -9.75 23.60 17.08
C LEU A 364 -8.55 24.45 17.53
N PHE A 365 -8.78 25.70 17.93
CA PHE A 365 -7.75 26.57 18.53
C PHE A 365 -7.69 26.52 20.05
N GLN A 366 -8.56 25.73 20.68
CA GLN A 366 -8.58 25.58 22.13
C GLN A 366 -7.17 25.22 22.65
N ALA A 367 -6.63 26.08 23.52
CA ALA A 367 -5.32 25.94 24.15
C ALA A 367 -4.12 25.74 23.19
N LYS A 368 -4.21 26.18 21.92
CA LYS A 368 -3.12 26.01 20.93
C LYS A 368 -2.08 27.12 20.90
N TYR A 369 -2.37 28.30 21.45
CA TYR A 369 -1.49 29.45 21.38
C TYR A 369 -1.71 30.40 22.56
N SER A 370 -0.70 31.21 22.85
CA SER A 370 -0.82 32.44 23.63
C SER A 370 -1.34 33.60 22.77
N GLU A 371 -1.80 34.68 23.41
CA GLU A 371 -2.27 35.87 22.67
C GLU A 371 -1.15 36.52 21.83
N ASN A 372 0.10 36.50 22.30
CA ASN A 372 1.23 37.02 21.53
C ASN A 372 1.48 36.20 20.25
N GLU A 373 1.43 34.87 20.35
CA GLU A 373 1.53 33.98 19.19
C GLU A 373 0.35 34.19 18.23
N ARG A 374 -0.88 34.37 18.75
CA ARG A 374 -2.07 34.67 17.95
C ARG A 374 -1.89 35.96 17.14
N LEU A 375 -1.46 37.04 17.79
CA LEU A 375 -1.24 38.34 17.13
C LEU A 375 -0.10 38.26 16.10
N GLY A 376 1.00 37.58 16.43
CA GLY A 376 2.09 37.33 15.50
C GLY A 376 1.63 36.54 14.26
N LEU A 377 0.81 35.52 14.47
CA LEU A 377 0.27 34.70 13.40
C LEU A 377 -0.71 35.47 12.50
N ILE A 378 -1.59 36.29 13.10
CA ILE A 378 -2.48 37.20 12.38
C ILE A 378 -1.66 38.13 11.48
N TYR A 379 -0.57 38.71 12.00
CA TYR A 379 0.32 39.58 11.23
C TYR A 379 0.94 38.84 10.04
N VAL A 380 1.53 37.66 10.25
CA VAL A 380 2.18 36.87 9.20
C VAL A 380 1.20 36.46 8.11
N ILE A 381 0.01 35.96 8.48
CA ILE A 381 -1.01 35.59 7.48
C ILE A 381 -1.50 36.82 6.72
N THR A 382 -1.73 37.95 7.41
CA THR A 382 -2.18 39.20 6.78
C THR A 382 -1.17 39.70 5.75
N ASP A 383 0.13 39.63 6.09
CA ASP A 383 1.19 39.99 5.15
C ASP A 383 1.24 39.05 3.94
N PHE A 384 1.11 37.75 4.19
CA PHE A 384 1.13 36.73 3.14
C PHE A 384 -0.05 36.87 2.16
N VAL A 385 -1.28 37.06 2.64
CA VAL A 385 -2.49 37.17 1.80
C VAL A 385 -2.67 38.53 1.13
N ASN A 386 -1.77 39.48 1.40
CA ASN A 386 -1.78 40.81 0.76
C ASN A 386 -1.65 40.65 -0.77
N PRO A 387 -2.60 41.17 -1.59
CA PRO A 387 -2.58 41.00 -3.04
C PRO A 387 -1.26 41.39 -3.71
N SER A 388 -0.60 42.44 -3.20
CA SER A 388 0.66 42.96 -3.76
C SER A 388 1.87 42.05 -3.48
N ARG A 389 1.79 41.19 -2.46
CA ARG A 389 2.89 40.31 -2.03
C ARG A 389 2.63 38.84 -2.34
N PHE A 390 1.37 38.41 -2.27
CA PHE A 390 0.96 37.00 -2.35
C PHE A 390 1.59 36.26 -3.54
N LEU A 391 1.46 36.79 -4.76
CA LEU A 391 2.01 36.15 -5.96
C LEU A 391 3.53 36.11 -5.96
N ILE A 392 4.19 37.15 -5.44
CA ILE A 392 5.66 37.22 -5.35
C ILE A 392 6.14 36.15 -4.37
N THR A 393 5.53 36.08 -3.18
CA THR A 393 5.89 35.11 -2.13
C THR A 393 5.70 33.68 -2.61
N ILE A 394 4.60 33.37 -3.31
CA ILE A 394 4.39 32.05 -3.89
C ILE A 394 5.49 31.71 -4.92
N ASN A 395 5.83 32.62 -5.83
CA ASN A 395 6.77 32.31 -6.90
C ASN A 395 8.21 32.03 -6.45
N ILE A 396 8.59 32.49 -5.24
CA ILE A 396 9.92 32.29 -4.65
C ILE A 396 9.99 31.10 -3.68
N LEU A 397 8.88 30.36 -3.46
CA LEU A 397 8.90 29.16 -2.62
C LEU A 397 9.88 28.13 -3.19
N LYS A 398 10.71 27.55 -2.32
CA LYS A 398 11.78 26.63 -2.71
C LYS A 398 11.21 25.38 -3.37
N SER A 399 10.11 24.83 -2.85
CA SER A 399 9.47 23.65 -3.43
C SER A 399 8.92 23.92 -4.83
N ILE A 400 8.35 25.11 -5.06
CA ILE A 400 7.85 25.51 -6.38
C ILE A 400 9.01 25.70 -7.36
N ASP A 401 10.11 26.32 -6.92
CA ASP A 401 11.29 26.49 -7.75
C ASP A 401 11.97 25.15 -8.09
N ASN A 402 12.00 24.20 -7.14
CA ASN A 402 12.50 22.85 -7.39
C ASN A 402 11.67 22.14 -8.48
N ILE A 403 10.34 22.16 -8.38
CA ILE A 403 9.47 21.57 -9.43
C ILE A 403 9.74 22.24 -10.77
N ARG A 404 9.86 23.58 -10.79
CA ARG A 404 10.17 24.32 -12.01
C ARG A 404 11.51 23.89 -12.62
N ARG A 405 12.53 23.58 -11.82
CA ARG A 405 13.84 23.13 -12.33
C ARG A 405 13.83 21.68 -12.81
N TYR A 406 13.21 20.77 -12.05
CA TYR A 406 13.32 19.32 -12.29
C TYR A 406 12.19 18.74 -13.15
N MET A 407 10.98 19.29 -13.07
CA MET A 407 9.81 18.75 -13.77
C MET A 407 9.47 19.49 -15.07
N TYR A 408 10.12 20.61 -15.39
CA TYR A 408 9.78 21.41 -16.59
C TYR A 408 9.80 20.61 -17.89
N ASN A 409 10.80 19.75 -18.09
CA ASN A 409 10.90 18.92 -19.29
C ASN A 409 9.80 17.85 -19.35
N TYR A 410 9.46 17.25 -18.20
CA TYR A 410 8.35 16.29 -18.09
C TYR A 410 7.00 16.97 -18.37
N LEU A 411 6.77 18.12 -17.74
CA LEU A 411 5.56 18.93 -17.91
C LEU A 411 5.39 19.37 -19.36
N LYS A 412 6.47 19.79 -20.03
CA LYS A 412 6.46 20.13 -21.46
C LYS A 412 6.06 18.95 -22.35
N MET A 413 6.53 17.74 -22.03
CA MET A 413 6.15 16.53 -22.76
C MET A 413 4.69 16.13 -22.47
N ALA A 414 4.26 16.24 -21.21
CA ALA A 414 2.91 15.91 -20.76
C ALA A 414 1.83 16.87 -21.29
N ARG A 415 2.21 18.10 -21.68
CA ARG A 415 1.33 19.10 -22.30
C ARG A 415 1.01 18.81 -23.79
N SER A 416 1.52 17.72 -24.36
CA SER A 416 1.22 17.36 -25.76
C SER A 416 -0.27 17.03 -25.97
N HIS A 417 -0.89 17.63 -26.98
CA HIS A 417 -2.34 17.54 -27.24
C HIS A 417 -2.80 16.26 -27.96
N LEU A 418 -1.91 15.29 -28.20
CA LEU A 418 -2.23 14.07 -28.93
C LEU A 418 -2.89 13.05 -27.99
N SER A 419 -4.20 12.85 -28.14
CA SER A 419 -5.01 11.95 -27.30
C SER A 419 -4.46 10.53 -27.19
N TRP A 420 -3.86 10.00 -28.25
CA TRP A 420 -3.30 8.64 -28.28
C TRP A 420 -2.07 8.47 -27.36
N ILE A 421 -1.16 9.46 -27.30
CA ILE A 421 0.02 9.41 -26.40
C ILE A 421 -0.43 9.43 -24.94
N ARG A 422 -1.44 10.24 -24.63
CA ARG A 422 -2.03 10.31 -23.29
C ARG A 422 -2.62 8.95 -22.87
N ASN A 423 -3.35 8.29 -23.76
CA ASN A 423 -3.95 6.98 -23.48
C ASN A 423 -2.87 5.91 -23.23
N ILE A 424 -1.83 5.83 -24.07
CA ILE A 424 -0.71 4.88 -23.87
C ILE A 424 -0.01 5.11 -22.54
N ARG A 425 0.24 6.38 -22.18
CA ARG A 425 0.88 6.72 -20.90
C ARG A 425 0.02 6.30 -19.71
N ASN A 426 -1.28 6.61 -19.72
CA ASN A 426 -2.19 6.27 -18.62
C ASN A 426 -2.30 4.75 -18.45
N GLU A 427 -2.43 4.00 -19.55
CA GLU A 427 -2.51 2.54 -19.53
C GLU A 427 -1.21 1.91 -18.99
N ALA A 428 -0.05 2.42 -19.42
CA ALA A 428 1.24 1.96 -18.92
C ALA A 428 1.42 2.27 -17.42
N ALA A 429 1.01 3.46 -16.97
CA ALA A 429 1.07 3.82 -15.56
C ALA A 429 0.12 2.95 -14.70
N PHE A 430 -1.10 2.71 -15.18
CA PHE A 430 -2.08 1.84 -14.53
C PHE A 430 -1.53 0.42 -14.35
N ARG A 431 -1.00 -0.15 -15.45
CA ARG A 431 -0.40 -1.47 -15.44
C ARG A 431 0.80 -1.55 -14.50
N PHE A 432 1.75 -0.60 -14.60
CA PHE A 432 2.92 -0.53 -13.72
C PHE A 432 2.52 -0.53 -12.23
N SER A 433 1.62 0.36 -11.83
CA SER A 433 1.21 0.46 -10.42
C SER A 433 0.46 -0.79 -9.96
N SER A 434 -0.37 -1.38 -10.81
CA SER A 434 -1.09 -2.62 -10.48
C SER A 434 -0.12 -3.79 -10.30
N GLU A 435 0.88 -3.91 -11.18
CA GLU A 435 1.94 -4.90 -11.06
C GLU A 435 2.72 -4.70 -9.76
N ASP A 436 3.18 -3.48 -9.48
CA ASP A 436 3.92 -3.17 -8.25
C ASP A 436 3.09 -3.48 -6.99
N THR A 437 1.87 -2.96 -6.94
CA THR A 437 0.95 -3.11 -5.80
C THR A 437 0.62 -4.58 -5.53
N ILE A 438 0.27 -5.37 -6.55
CA ILE A 438 -0.07 -6.78 -6.36
C ILE A 438 1.17 -7.58 -5.98
N ASN A 439 2.33 -7.34 -6.60
CA ASN A 439 3.54 -8.08 -6.24
C ASN A 439 3.93 -7.80 -4.77
N GLN A 440 3.88 -6.54 -4.32
CA GLN A 440 4.11 -6.20 -2.91
C GLN A 440 3.09 -6.87 -1.98
N PHE A 441 1.83 -6.94 -2.38
CA PHE A 441 0.81 -7.68 -1.62
C PHE A 441 1.17 -9.17 -1.54
N MET A 442 1.45 -9.82 -2.68
CA MET A 442 1.77 -11.25 -2.77
C MET A 442 3.00 -11.62 -1.93
N ASP A 443 4.03 -10.77 -1.93
CA ASP A 443 5.22 -10.95 -1.09
C ASP A 443 4.84 -11.10 0.40
N ASN A 444 3.79 -10.41 0.85
CA ASN A 444 3.35 -10.39 2.24
C ASN A 444 2.08 -11.23 2.50
N VAL A 445 1.65 -12.04 1.52
CA VAL A 445 0.43 -12.87 1.65
C VAL A 445 0.56 -13.91 2.75
N PHE A 446 1.76 -14.44 3.04
CA PHE A 446 1.99 -15.41 4.12
C PHE A 446 3.05 -14.92 5.13
N ASN A 447 2.91 -15.39 6.36
CA ASN A 447 3.89 -15.27 7.44
C ASN A 447 4.32 -16.65 7.92
N GLY A 448 5.22 -16.71 8.91
CA GLY A 448 5.86 -17.95 9.35
C GLY A 448 4.92 -19.11 9.71
N GLN A 449 3.69 -18.85 10.16
CA GLN A 449 2.72 -19.93 10.43
C GLN A 449 2.15 -20.52 9.14
N GLU A 450 1.72 -19.69 8.19
CA GLU A 450 1.14 -20.16 6.93
C GLU A 450 2.18 -20.77 6.00
N GLU A 451 3.41 -20.24 6.05
CA GLU A 451 4.56 -20.83 5.37
C GLU A 451 4.90 -22.23 5.89
N ALA A 452 4.73 -22.47 7.20
CA ALA A 452 4.98 -23.77 7.83
C ALA A 452 3.83 -24.76 7.64
N PHE A 453 2.58 -24.30 7.68
CA PHE A 453 1.37 -25.13 7.71
C PHE A 453 0.43 -24.77 6.53
N PRO A 454 0.47 -25.52 5.41
CA PRO A 454 -0.32 -25.19 4.22
C PRO A 454 -1.84 -25.26 4.45
N GLU A 455 -2.34 -26.00 5.43
CA GLU A 455 -3.76 -26.01 5.82
C GLU A 455 -4.21 -24.64 6.35
N VAL A 456 -3.35 -23.98 7.14
CA VAL A 456 -3.59 -22.62 7.65
C VAL A 456 -3.53 -21.63 6.48
N ALA A 457 -2.59 -21.80 5.55
CA ALA A 457 -2.50 -20.99 4.35
C ALA A 457 -3.79 -21.03 3.50
N ILE A 458 -4.43 -22.19 3.34
CA ILE A 458 -5.72 -22.32 2.62
C ILE A 458 -6.84 -21.51 3.31
N GLN A 459 -6.90 -21.53 4.64
CA GLN A 459 -7.88 -20.76 5.41
C GLN A 459 -7.66 -19.26 5.20
N THR A 460 -6.41 -18.80 5.30
CA THR A 460 -6.03 -17.40 5.05
C THR A 460 -6.40 -16.96 3.63
N LEU A 461 -6.06 -17.76 2.60
CA LEU A 461 -6.42 -17.45 1.21
C LEU A 461 -7.92 -17.37 0.99
N SER A 462 -8.70 -18.25 1.61
CA SER A 462 -10.18 -18.25 1.52
C SER A 462 -10.77 -16.97 2.10
N LEU A 463 -10.22 -16.50 3.22
CA LEU A 463 -10.62 -15.23 3.82
C LEU A 463 -10.23 -14.04 2.94
N LEU A 464 -9.00 -14.00 2.43
CA LEU A 464 -8.54 -12.94 1.53
C LEU A 464 -9.38 -12.86 0.26
N LEU A 465 -9.68 -14.00 -0.37
CA LEU A 465 -10.59 -14.07 -1.52
C LEU A 465 -11.98 -13.53 -1.19
N THR A 466 -12.49 -13.81 0.01
CA THR A 466 -13.78 -13.28 0.47
C THR A 466 -13.73 -11.76 0.64
N LEU A 467 -12.64 -11.22 1.23
CA LEU A 467 -12.44 -9.79 1.41
C LEU A 467 -12.34 -9.05 0.06
N VAL A 468 -11.57 -9.58 -0.88
CA VAL A 468 -11.43 -9.00 -2.24
C VAL A 468 -12.76 -9.06 -3.00
N LYS A 469 -13.52 -10.15 -2.87
CA LYS A 469 -14.83 -10.29 -3.54
C LYS A 469 -15.90 -9.36 -2.97
N LYS A 470 -15.94 -9.19 -1.64
CA LYS A 470 -16.94 -8.36 -0.95
C LYS A 470 -16.72 -6.86 -1.13
N ASN A 471 -15.47 -6.40 -1.28
CA ASN A 471 -15.16 -4.98 -1.45
C ASN A 471 -15.21 -4.55 -2.93
N SER A 472 -16.29 -4.91 -3.65
CA SER A 472 -16.42 -4.68 -5.10
C SER A 472 -16.30 -3.22 -5.51
N ASP A 473 -16.72 -2.30 -4.66
CA ASP A 473 -16.91 -0.90 -5.04
C ASP A 473 -15.59 -0.11 -4.88
N ASN A 474 -14.70 -0.59 -4.01
CA ASN A 474 -13.43 0.07 -3.70
C ASN A 474 -12.32 -0.26 -4.71
N LEU A 475 -12.29 -1.47 -5.27
CA LEU A 475 -11.24 -1.91 -6.20
C LEU A 475 -11.54 -1.58 -7.67
N SER A 476 -10.52 -1.30 -8.48
CA SER A 476 -10.68 -1.31 -9.93
C SER A 476 -10.99 -2.73 -10.43
N LEU A 477 -11.76 -2.83 -11.52
CA LEU A 477 -12.16 -4.13 -12.07
C LEU A 477 -10.92 -4.99 -12.40
N THR A 478 -9.95 -4.40 -13.11
CA THR A 478 -8.71 -5.08 -13.51
C THR A 478 -7.91 -5.57 -12.30
N LEU A 479 -7.75 -4.75 -11.26
CA LEU A 479 -7.03 -5.16 -10.05
C LEU A 479 -7.77 -6.30 -9.34
N LYS A 480 -9.09 -6.15 -9.15
CA LYS A 480 -9.93 -7.17 -8.50
C LYS A 480 -9.86 -8.51 -9.20
N GLU A 481 -10.01 -8.53 -10.52
CA GLU A 481 -9.92 -9.77 -11.32
C GLU A 481 -8.54 -10.39 -11.21
N THR A 482 -7.48 -9.60 -11.33
CA THR A 482 -6.10 -10.08 -11.23
C THR A 482 -5.82 -10.64 -9.83
N MET A 483 -6.31 -10.00 -8.76
CA MET A 483 -6.16 -10.50 -7.40
C MET A 483 -6.91 -11.81 -7.17
N ILE A 484 -8.17 -11.90 -7.62
CA ILE A 484 -8.96 -13.14 -7.51
C ILE A 484 -8.22 -14.26 -8.25
N GLU A 485 -7.68 -13.96 -9.43
CA GLU A 485 -6.88 -14.90 -10.21
C GLU A 485 -5.64 -15.36 -9.43
N MET A 486 -4.80 -14.43 -8.96
CA MET A 486 -3.55 -14.76 -8.28
C MET A 486 -3.77 -15.54 -6.98
N LEU A 487 -4.75 -15.13 -6.16
CA LEU A 487 -5.07 -15.80 -4.90
C LEU A 487 -5.67 -17.20 -5.15
N SER A 488 -6.49 -17.36 -6.19
CA SER A 488 -7.07 -18.65 -6.56
C SER A 488 -6.01 -19.60 -7.10
N CYS A 489 -5.09 -19.12 -7.95
CA CYS A 489 -3.94 -19.89 -8.43
C CYS A 489 -3.04 -20.34 -7.27
N LEU A 490 -2.75 -19.44 -6.31
CA LEU A 490 -1.99 -19.78 -5.12
C LEU A 490 -2.73 -20.81 -4.26
N GLN A 491 -4.06 -20.71 -4.12
CA GLN A 491 -4.87 -21.69 -3.41
C GLN A 491 -4.80 -23.09 -4.04
N ILE A 492 -4.84 -23.19 -5.37
CA ILE A 492 -4.65 -24.45 -6.10
C ILE A 492 -3.27 -25.04 -5.79
N ARG A 493 -2.21 -24.23 -5.82
CA ARG A 493 -0.84 -24.67 -5.50
C ARG A 493 -0.71 -25.15 -4.06
N THR A 494 -1.27 -24.42 -3.10
CA THR A 494 -1.26 -24.82 -1.68
C THR A 494 -2.03 -26.11 -1.47
N ALA A 495 -3.24 -26.24 -2.04
CA ALA A 495 -4.03 -27.48 -1.97
C ALA A 495 -3.32 -28.68 -2.63
N SER A 496 -2.58 -28.44 -3.71
CA SER A 496 -1.74 -29.45 -4.36
C SER A 496 -0.61 -29.91 -3.45
N SER A 497 0.04 -29.00 -2.72
CA SER A 497 1.06 -29.35 -1.71
C SER A 497 0.49 -30.18 -0.56
N VAL A 498 -0.66 -29.79 0.01
CA VAL A 498 -1.36 -30.56 1.06
C VAL A 498 -1.67 -31.97 0.58
N THR A 499 -2.24 -32.07 -0.63
CA THR A 499 -2.57 -33.35 -1.23
C THR A 499 -1.33 -34.22 -1.39
N PHE A 500 -0.23 -33.67 -1.92
CA PHE A 500 1.00 -34.40 -2.11
C PHE A 500 1.59 -34.95 -0.79
N ARG A 501 1.50 -34.19 0.30
CA ARG A 501 1.96 -34.62 1.63
C ARG A 501 1.11 -35.74 2.23
N ASN A 502 -0.20 -35.67 2.04
CA ASN A 502 -1.17 -36.56 2.68
C ASN A 502 -1.45 -37.82 1.85
N SER A 503 -1.09 -37.81 0.57
CA SER A 503 -1.32 -38.93 -0.35
C SER A 503 -0.06 -39.77 -0.47
N GLY A 504 -0.20 -41.10 -0.45
CA GLY A 504 0.87 -42.02 -0.84
C GLY A 504 1.22 -41.92 -2.34
N LEU A 505 1.68 -43.01 -2.95
CA LEU A 505 1.97 -43.08 -4.40
C LEU A 505 0.69 -42.89 -5.26
N LEU A 506 0.29 -41.63 -5.49
CA LEU A 506 -0.77 -41.28 -6.44
C LEU A 506 -0.32 -41.58 -7.87
N THR A 507 -1.19 -42.21 -8.65
CA THR A 507 -1.02 -42.39 -10.10
C THR A 507 -1.12 -41.04 -10.83
N LEU A 508 -0.56 -40.97 -12.04
CA LEU A 508 -0.63 -39.75 -12.87
C LEU A 508 -2.07 -39.32 -13.15
N GLN A 509 -2.97 -40.27 -13.42
CA GLN A 509 -4.38 -39.98 -13.67
C GLN A 509 -5.07 -39.37 -12.43
N GLN A 510 -4.80 -39.90 -11.24
CA GLN A 510 -5.36 -39.35 -10.01
C GLN A 510 -4.88 -37.92 -9.76
N ARG A 511 -3.59 -37.66 -10.00
CA ARG A 511 -3.01 -36.31 -9.88
C ARG A 511 -3.69 -35.32 -10.84
N PHE A 512 -3.90 -35.74 -12.09
CA PHE A 512 -4.60 -34.94 -13.10
C PHE A 512 -6.04 -34.61 -12.68
N GLU A 513 -6.81 -35.61 -12.26
CA GLU A 513 -8.21 -35.40 -11.85
C GLU A 513 -8.33 -34.50 -10.61
N ILE A 514 -7.36 -34.56 -9.68
CA ILE A 514 -7.30 -33.65 -8.53
C ILE A 514 -7.10 -32.21 -9.00
N LEU A 515 -6.10 -31.95 -9.85
CA LEU A 515 -5.84 -30.60 -10.37
C LEU A 515 -7.03 -30.05 -11.16
N LYS A 516 -7.65 -30.90 -11.99
CA LYS A 516 -8.85 -30.54 -12.75
C LYS A 516 -10.01 -30.18 -11.83
N ARG A 517 -10.21 -30.93 -10.74
CA ARG A 517 -11.22 -30.60 -9.72
C ARG A 517 -10.93 -29.27 -9.04
N LEU A 518 -9.70 -29.05 -8.57
CA LEU A 518 -9.30 -27.79 -7.92
C LEU A 518 -9.50 -26.59 -8.85
N LEU A 519 -9.17 -26.74 -10.13
CA LEU A 519 -9.39 -25.70 -11.14
C LEU A 519 -10.88 -25.41 -11.32
N ASN A 520 -11.72 -26.44 -11.43
CA ASN A 520 -13.18 -26.27 -11.52
C ASN A 520 -13.77 -25.60 -10.27
N ASP A 521 -13.33 -26.01 -9.08
CA ASP A 521 -13.81 -25.47 -7.79
C ASP A 521 -13.44 -23.98 -7.64
N SER A 522 -12.28 -23.57 -8.14
CA SER A 522 -11.86 -22.16 -8.18
C SER A 522 -12.65 -21.30 -9.18
N LYS A 523 -13.38 -21.93 -10.12
CA LYS A 523 -14.11 -21.28 -11.21
C LYS A 523 -13.22 -20.48 -12.18
N LEU A 524 -11.93 -20.74 -12.20
CA LEU A 524 -11.00 -20.12 -13.16
C LEU A 524 -11.20 -20.73 -14.55
N GLN A 525 -11.24 -19.86 -15.57
CA GLN A 525 -11.24 -20.29 -16.96
C GLN A 525 -9.85 -20.06 -17.54
N VAL A 526 -9.17 -21.15 -17.93
CA VAL A 526 -7.79 -21.12 -18.45
C VAL A 526 -7.62 -20.13 -19.61
N ALA A 527 -8.60 -20.06 -20.51
CA ALA A 527 -8.59 -19.17 -21.67
C ALA A 527 -8.54 -17.67 -21.30
N ASN A 528 -8.94 -17.32 -20.06
CA ASN A 528 -9.01 -15.95 -19.58
C ASN A 528 -7.94 -15.64 -18.52
N LEU A 529 -6.98 -16.54 -18.27
CA LEU A 529 -5.92 -16.31 -17.29
C LEU A 529 -4.86 -15.36 -17.86
N SER A 530 -4.30 -14.51 -16.99
CA SER A 530 -3.10 -13.74 -17.31
C SER A 530 -1.89 -14.67 -17.49
N VAL A 531 -0.80 -14.14 -18.04
CA VAL A 531 0.49 -14.86 -18.10
C VAL A 531 0.92 -15.38 -16.72
N GLY A 532 0.74 -14.58 -15.67
CA GLY A 532 1.01 -15.00 -14.30
C GLY A 532 0.11 -16.15 -13.85
N GLY A 533 -1.18 -16.12 -14.20
CA GLY A 533 -2.15 -17.15 -13.87
C GLY A 533 -1.86 -18.47 -14.58
N ILE A 534 -1.64 -18.42 -15.90
CA ILE A 534 -1.28 -19.60 -16.70
C ILE A 534 0.00 -20.24 -16.17
N THR A 535 1.04 -19.45 -15.91
CA THR A 535 2.30 -19.95 -15.36
C THR A 535 2.12 -20.64 -14.00
N GLN A 536 1.29 -20.10 -13.11
CA GLN A 536 1.02 -20.72 -11.81
C GLN A 536 0.20 -22.02 -11.90
N VAL A 537 -0.78 -22.09 -12.81
CA VAL A 537 -1.52 -23.33 -13.06
C VAL A 537 -0.61 -24.36 -13.71
N ALA A 538 0.19 -23.97 -14.71
CA ALA A 538 1.17 -24.83 -15.36
C ALA A 538 2.21 -25.36 -14.36
N HIS A 539 2.61 -24.56 -13.37
CA HIS A 539 3.47 -25.00 -12.27
C HIS A 539 2.83 -26.16 -11.48
N ALA A 540 1.54 -26.07 -11.14
CA ALA A 540 0.85 -27.14 -10.42
C ALA A 540 0.83 -28.46 -11.22
N PHE A 541 0.55 -28.39 -12.54
CA PHE A 541 0.64 -29.56 -13.43
C PHE A 541 2.07 -30.10 -13.53
N PHE A 542 3.06 -29.22 -13.67
CA PHE A 542 4.48 -29.57 -13.74
C PHE A 542 4.94 -30.31 -12.48
N SER A 543 4.64 -29.77 -11.30
CA SER A 543 4.99 -30.35 -10.01
C SER A 543 4.33 -31.70 -9.74
N PHE A 544 3.16 -31.96 -10.33
CA PHE A 544 2.49 -33.27 -10.23
C PHE A 544 2.96 -34.27 -11.30
N GLY A 545 3.84 -33.86 -12.21
CA GLY A 545 4.35 -34.70 -13.30
C GLY A 545 3.41 -34.79 -14.50
N CYS A 546 2.37 -33.96 -14.58
CA CYS A 546 1.44 -33.89 -15.70
C CYS A 546 2.06 -33.04 -16.84
N ILE A 547 3.15 -33.54 -17.43
CA ILE A 547 4.04 -32.78 -18.31
C ILE A 547 3.35 -32.34 -19.62
N GLU A 548 2.52 -33.19 -20.21
CA GLU A 548 1.80 -32.88 -21.46
C GLU A 548 0.84 -31.69 -21.25
N HIS A 549 0.01 -31.74 -20.21
CA HIS A 549 -0.90 -30.66 -19.84
C HIS A 549 -0.17 -29.37 -19.45
N CYS A 550 1.01 -29.47 -18.82
CA CYS A 550 1.85 -28.31 -18.58
C CYS A 550 2.28 -27.65 -19.91
N LEU A 551 2.74 -28.43 -20.90
CA LEU A 551 3.11 -27.91 -22.21
C LEU A 551 1.91 -27.34 -22.99
N GLU A 552 0.74 -27.96 -22.89
CA GLU A 552 -0.50 -27.45 -23.51
C GLU A 552 -0.87 -26.05 -23.01
N LEU A 553 -0.60 -25.75 -21.75
CA LEU A 553 -0.80 -24.42 -21.16
C LEU A 553 0.27 -23.43 -21.61
N LEU A 554 1.55 -23.84 -21.58
CA LEU A 554 2.68 -22.93 -21.80
C LEU A 554 2.88 -22.54 -23.26
N LEU A 555 2.67 -23.46 -24.21
CA LEU A 555 3.01 -23.22 -25.61
C LEU A 555 2.20 -22.08 -26.25
N PRO A 556 0.85 -22.04 -26.15
CA PRO A 556 0.06 -20.95 -26.72
C PRO A 556 0.37 -19.59 -26.08
N MET A 557 0.60 -19.58 -24.76
CA MET A 557 0.98 -18.37 -24.02
C MET A 557 2.32 -17.81 -24.52
N LEU A 558 3.36 -18.65 -24.59
CA LEU A 558 4.69 -18.22 -25.05
C LEU A 558 4.68 -17.78 -26.52
N GLU A 559 3.86 -18.40 -27.38
CA GLU A 559 3.68 -17.98 -28.76
C GLU A 559 3.03 -16.59 -28.85
N THR A 560 1.97 -16.36 -28.07
CA THR A 560 1.30 -15.06 -27.98
C THR A 560 2.27 -13.97 -27.52
N SER A 561 3.07 -14.24 -26.49
CA SER A 561 4.01 -13.27 -25.93
C SER A 561 5.14 -12.84 -26.89
N ARG A 562 5.41 -13.61 -27.97
CA ARG A 562 6.36 -13.20 -29.03
C ARG A 562 5.80 -12.10 -29.92
N SER A 563 4.50 -12.17 -30.23
CA SER A 563 3.82 -11.16 -31.04
C SER A 563 3.44 -9.91 -30.23
N LYS A 564 3.13 -10.09 -28.94
CA LYS A 564 2.65 -9.05 -28.04
C LYS A 564 3.39 -9.16 -26.70
N PRO A 565 4.46 -8.36 -26.44
CA PRO A 565 5.28 -8.53 -25.25
C PRO A 565 4.51 -8.35 -23.93
N GLN A 566 4.34 -9.42 -23.16
CA GLN A 566 3.65 -9.43 -21.85
C GLN A 566 4.66 -9.50 -20.69
N VAL A 567 5.61 -8.56 -20.72
CA VAL A 567 6.74 -8.45 -19.79
C VAL A 567 6.38 -7.55 -18.62
N ARG A 568 6.76 -7.91 -17.39
CA ARG A 568 6.60 -7.03 -16.22
C ARG A 568 7.33 -5.68 -16.39
N MET A 569 6.66 -4.58 -16.04
CA MET A 569 7.22 -3.22 -15.97
C MET A 569 7.95 -3.02 -14.64
N ASN A 570 9.18 -3.51 -14.53
CA ASN A 570 9.99 -3.42 -13.30
C ASN A 570 11.28 -2.61 -13.47
N SER A 571 11.46 -1.95 -14.61
CA SER A 571 12.63 -1.14 -14.93
C SER A 571 12.33 -0.08 -15.99
N TYR A 572 13.12 1.00 -16.03
CA TYR A 572 13.02 1.99 -17.11
C TYR A 572 13.16 1.38 -18.51
N MET A 573 13.97 0.32 -18.65
CA MET A 573 14.17 -0.38 -19.92
C MET A 573 12.94 -1.19 -20.32
N SER A 574 12.29 -1.90 -19.39
CA SER A 574 11.04 -2.63 -19.68
C SER A 574 9.90 -1.68 -20.04
N LEU A 575 9.77 -0.54 -19.34
CA LEU A 575 8.81 0.50 -19.68
C LEU A 575 9.05 1.08 -21.08
N PHE A 576 10.30 1.44 -21.39
CA PHE A 576 10.68 1.99 -22.69
C PHE A 576 10.45 0.98 -23.82
N TYR A 577 10.81 -0.28 -23.59
CA TYR A 577 10.59 -1.38 -24.54
C TYR A 577 9.10 -1.57 -24.86
N LEU A 578 8.24 -1.55 -23.85
CA LEU A 578 6.79 -1.65 -24.03
C LEU A 578 6.22 -0.44 -24.78
N ILE A 579 6.62 0.78 -24.40
CA ILE A 579 6.20 1.99 -25.10
C ILE A 579 6.61 1.93 -26.58
N LEU A 580 7.86 1.55 -26.88
CA LEU A 580 8.34 1.40 -28.25
C LEU A 580 7.58 0.32 -29.03
N ALA A 581 7.37 -0.86 -28.44
CA ALA A 581 6.62 -1.95 -29.07
C ALA A 581 5.19 -1.50 -29.45
N ASN A 582 4.56 -0.71 -28.59
CA ASN A 582 3.19 -0.23 -28.79
C ASN A 582 3.10 0.92 -29.79
N VAL A 583 4.11 1.81 -29.83
CA VAL A 583 4.22 2.84 -30.88
C VAL A 583 4.37 2.20 -32.26
N CYS A 584 5.09 1.08 -32.36
CA CYS A 584 5.26 0.35 -33.63
C CYS A 584 4.03 -0.46 -34.05
N ASN A 585 3.29 -1.03 -33.10
CA ASN A 585 2.21 -2.00 -33.38
C ASN A 585 0.79 -1.40 -33.33
N GLY A 586 0.63 -0.16 -32.87
CA GLY A 586 -0.66 0.55 -32.88
C GLY A 586 -1.67 0.11 -31.82
N ASP A 587 -1.32 -0.85 -30.97
CA ASP A 587 -2.15 -1.33 -29.84
C ASP A 587 -1.24 -1.66 -28.65
N MET A 588 -1.69 -1.34 -27.42
CA MET A 588 -0.91 -1.70 -26.22
C MET A 588 -0.86 -3.22 -26.09
N ALA A 589 0.34 -3.76 -25.80
CA ALA A 589 0.52 -5.07 -25.17
C ALA A 589 -0.60 -5.34 -24.15
N ASP A 590 -1.14 -6.58 -24.07
CA ASP A 590 -2.28 -6.91 -23.21
C ASP A 590 -2.12 -6.21 -21.86
N SER A 591 -3.07 -5.32 -21.54
CA SER A 591 -2.86 -4.35 -20.46
C SER A 591 -3.04 -4.94 -19.07
N ARG A 592 -3.29 -6.26 -19.01
CA ARG A 592 -3.35 -7.01 -17.77
C ARG A 592 -2.01 -6.97 -17.03
N PRO A 593 -2.04 -6.76 -15.70
CA PRO A 593 -0.82 -6.78 -14.89
C PRO A 593 -0.10 -8.13 -14.96
N VAL A 594 1.22 -8.10 -15.12
CA VAL A 594 2.10 -9.28 -15.06
C VAL A 594 2.65 -9.44 -13.65
N ILE A 595 2.12 -10.44 -12.94
CA ILE A 595 2.48 -10.72 -11.54
C ILE A 595 3.50 -11.85 -11.49
N ASN A 596 4.52 -11.69 -10.66
CA ASN A 596 5.56 -12.71 -10.46
C ASN A 596 4.96 -13.99 -9.87
N ILE A 597 5.62 -15.11 -10.14
CA ILE A 597 5.41 -16.33 -9.36
C ILE A 597 6.33 -16.29 -8.14
N GLN A 598 5.74 -16.39 -6.95
CA GLN A 598 6.45 -16.56 -5.68
C GLN A 598 6.31 -18.01 -5.20
N PHE A 599 7.41 -18.59 -4.74
CA PHE A 599 7.43 -19.93 -4.14
C PHE A 599 7.50 -19.84 -2.62
N TYR A 600 6.81 -20.75 -1.93
CA TYR A 600 6.74 -20.81 -0.48
C TYR A 600 7.35 -22.11 0.09
N PRO A 601 7.77 -22.13 1.37
CA PRO A 601 8.43 -23.30 1.97
C PRO A 601 7.63 -24.58 1.84
N PHE A 602 6.30 -24.50 1.94
CA PHE A 602 5.47 -25.68 1.87
C PHE A 602 5.51 -26.38 0.51
N GLU A 603 5.94 -25.70 -0.55
CA GLU A 603 6.06 -26.24 -1.91
C GLU A 603 7.39 -26.96 -2.14
N LEU A 604 8.40 -26.79 -1.26
CA LEU A 604 9.75 -27.37 -1.43
C LEU A 604 9.79 -28.85 -1.90
N PRO A 605 8.93 -29.77 -1.40
CA PRO A 605 8.92 -31.15 -1.86
C PRO A 605 8.52 -31.34 -3.34
N LEU A 606 7.80 -30.37 -3.90
CA LEU A 606 7.26 -30.37 -5.26
C LEU A 606 8.14 -29.60 -6.27
N LEU A 607 9.17 -28.90 -5.79
CA LEU A 607 10.06 -28.08 -6.62
C LEU A 607 11.22 -28.92 -7.19
N THR A 608 11.72 -28.51 -8.35
CA THR A 608 12.93 -29.08 -8.95
C THR A 608 14.16 -28.80 -8.08
N ASN A 609 15.20 -29.62 -8.23
CA ASN A 609 16.44 -29.42 -7.49
C ASN A 609 17.07 -28.05 -7.72
N ASP A 610 16.95 -27.49 -8.93
CA ASP A 610 17.48 -26.15 -9.25
C ASP A 610 16.82 -25.08 -8.38
N ILE A 611 15.48 -25.09 -8.31
CA ILE A 611 14.71 -24.11 -7.54
C ILE A 611 14.95 -24.29 -6.04
N ARG A 612 15.02 -25.54 -5.57
CA ARG A 612 15.36 -25.85 -4.17
C ARG A 612 16.76 -25.35 -3.80
N PHE A 613 17.72 -25.49 -4.70
CA PHE A 613 19.08 -24.99 -4.51
C PHE A 613 19.08 -23.47 -4.40
N GLU A 614 18.41 -22.76 -5.31
CA GLU A 614 18.29 -21.30 -5.24
C GLU A 614 17.67 -20.82 -3.93
N ALA A 615 16.61 -21.50 -3.48
CA ALA A 615 15.98 -21.15 -2.22
C ALA A 615 16.90 -21.38 -1.00
N LEU A 616 17.73 -22.43 -1.04
CA LEU A 616 18.75 -22.68 -0.01
C LEU A 616 19.89 -21.65 -0.05
N VAL A 617 20.30 -21.20 -1.24
CA VAL A 617 21.33 -20.16 -1.39
C VAL A 617 20.83 -18.83 -0.82
N LEU A 618 19.60 -18.44 -1.14
CA LEU A 618 18.97 -17.23 -0.57
C LEU A 618 18.87 -17.33 0.95
N LYS A 619 18.54 -18.52 1.48
CA LYS A 619 18.55 -18.80 2.91
C LYS A 619 19.89 -18.54 3.56
N PHE A 620 20.93 -19.11 2.98
CA PHE A 620 22.28 -18.99 3.51
C PHE A 620 22.81 -17.55 3.44
N GLN A 621 22.54 -16.85 2.33
CA GLN A 621 22.90 -15.44 2.17
C GLN A 621 22.25 -14.59 3.27
N GLN A 622 20.95 -14.76 3.49
CA GLN A 622 20.23 -14.03 4.53
C GLN A 622 20.84 -14.31 5.90
N GLU A 623 21.06 -15.57 6.25
CA GLU A 623 21.64 -15.97 7.53
C GLU A 623 23.04 -15.37 7.78
N LEU A 624 23.86 -15.25 6.72
CA LEU A 624 25.16 -14.59 6.77
C LEU A 624 25.06 -13.08 6.99
N TYR A 625 24.15 -12.40 6.29
CA TYR A 625 23.95 -10.96 6.47
C TYR A 625 23.38 -10.65 7.85
N SER A 626 22.43 -11.45 8.36
CA SER A 626 21.87 -11.31 9.71
C SER A 626 22.90 -11.53 10.82
N ARG A 627 23.99 -12.26 10.56
CA ARG A 627 25.10 -12.41 11.52
C ARG A 627 26.10 -11.24 11.48
N ARG A 628 26.13 -10.47 10.39
CA ARG A 628 27.04 -9.32 10.20
C ARG A 628 26.38 -7.98 10.56
N ALA A 629 25.06 -7.87 10.45
CA ALA A 629 24.27 -6.75 10.92
C ALA A 629 23.65 -7.08 12.29
N VAL A 630 23.79 -6.21 13.29
CA VAL A 630 23.25 -6.41 14.64
C VAL A 630 21.72 -6.52 14.58
N GLY A 631 21.16 -7.72 14.79
CA GLY A 631 19.72 -7.98 14.89
C GLY A 631 19.31 -9.27 14.18
N MET A 632 18.71 -10.24 14.89
CA MET A 632 18.32 -11.54 14.33
C MET A 632 17.11 -11.38 13.41
N GLN A 633 17.33 -11.15 12.12
CA GLN A 633 16.25 -11.28 11.13
C GLN A 633 15.89 -12.75 10.94
N GLN A 634 14.61 -13.09 11.08
CA GLN A 634 14.09 -14.41 10.71
C GLN A 634 14.28 -14.64 9.19
N PHE A 635 14.75 -15.82 8.82
CA PHE A 635 14.83 -16.26 7.42
C PHE A 635 13.42 -16.28 6.80
N HIS A 636 13.25 -15.62 5.66
CA HIS A 636 12.01 -15.63 4.89
C HIS A 636 12.28 -16.23 3.51
N PHE A 637 11.50 -17.24 3.15
CA PHE A 637 11.64 -17.97 1.89
C PHE A 637 10.96 -17.19 0.77
N ASN A 638 11.66 -16.20 0.19
CA ASN A 638 11.13 -15.42 -0.91
C ASN A 638 11.94 -15.66 -2.18
N LEU A 639 11.56 -16.71 -2.91
CA LEU A 639 12.02 -16.94 -4.27
C LEU A 639 10.93 -16.46 -5.24
N THR A 640 11.16 -15.34 -5.91
CA THR A 640 10.24 -14.79 -6.92
C THR A 640 10.84 -14.82 -8.32
N LEU A 641 10.04 -15.15 -9.33
CA LEU A 641 10.44 -15.14 -10.74
C LEU A 641 9.42 -14.42 -11.62
N ASP A 642 9.91 -13.81 -12.68
CA ASP A 642 9.06 -13.36 -13.78
C ASP A 642 8.35 -14.57 -14.42
N PRO A 643 7.03 -14.48 -14.70
CA PRO A 643 6.26 -15.64 -15.13
C PRO A 643 6.65 -16.15 -16.52
N LEU A 644 7.16 -15.30 -17.43
CA LEU A 644 7.63 -15.73 -18.74
C LEU A 644 8.99 -16.42 -18.65
N VAL A 645 9.88 -15.90 -17.81
CA VAL A 645 11.17 -16.55 -17.49
C VAL A 645 10.93 -17.95 -16.93
N TYR A 646 10.00 -18.07 -15.97
CA TYR A 646 9.67 -19.36 -15.39
C TYR A 646 8.96 -20.31 -16.37
N ALA A 647 8.12 -19.79 -17.24
CA ALA A 647 7.49 -20.56 -18.32
C ALA A 647 8.53 -21.14 -19.31
N CYS A 648 9.53 -20.36 -19.72
CA CYS A 648 10.63 -20.86 -20.56
C CYS A 648 11.43 -21.96 -19.86
N TYR A 649 11.73 -21.78 -18.56
CA TYR A 649 12.38 -22.80 -17.74
C TYR A 649 11.54 -24.10 -17.68
N MET A 650 10.23 -24.00 -17.38
CA MET A 650 9.35 -25.16 -17.34
C MET A 650 9.24 -25.84 -18.71
N LYS A 651 9.13 -25.08 -19.81
CA LYS A 651 9.13 -25.62 -21.18
C LYS A 651 10.40 -26.43 -21.45
N PHE A 652 11.57 -25.90 -21.11
CA PHE A 652 12.83 -26.63 -21.23
C PHE A 652 12.82 -27.95 -20.43
N LYS A 653 12.43 -27.90 -19.15
CA LYS A 653 12.38 -29.07 -18.28
C LYS A 653 11.38 -30.12 -18.78
N CYS A 654 10.18 -29.69 -19.18
CA CYS A 654 9.17 -30.56 -19.76
C CYS A 654 9.70 -31.28 -21.00
N LYS A 655 10.31 -30.54 -21.95
CA LYS A 655 10.89 -31.11 -23.17
C LYS A 655 12.01 -32.12 -22.90
N ARG A 656 12.84 -31.87 -21.90
CA ARG A 656 13.84 -32.85 -21.42
C ARG A 656 13.19 -34.10 -20.84
N LEU A 657 12.16 -33.94 -20.00
CA LEU A 657 11.47 -35.06 -19.34
C LEU A 657 10.75 -35.98 -20.34
N VAL A 658 10.19 -35.45 -21.43
CA VAL A 658 9.59 -36.26 -22.50
C VAL A 658 10.61 -36.82 -23.51
N GLY A 659 11.91 -36.55 -23.33
CA GLY A 659 12.97 -37.04 -24.22
C GLY A 659 13.09 -36.31 -25.57
N ASP A 660 12.44 -35.15 -25.73
CA ASP A 660 12.51 -34.32 -26.93
C ASP A 660 13.79 -33.46 -26.92
N ASN A 661 14.90 -34.06 -27.35
CA ASN A 661 16.21 -33.39 -27.34
C ASN A 661 16.23 -32.12 -28.23
N ILE A 662 15.66 -32.19 -29.43
CA ILE A 662 15.63 -31.04 -30.36
C ILE A 662 14.77 -29.91 -29.77
N GLY A 663 13.57 -30.24 -29.29
CA GLY A 663 12.69 -29.28 -28.63
C GLY A 663 13.30 -28.70 -27.36
N SER A 664 14.08 -29.47 -26.61
CA SER A 664 14.80 -28.96 -25.43
C SER A 664 15.90 -27.95 -25.79
N CYS A 665 16.63 -28.17 -26.89
CA CYS A 665 17.61 -27.20 -27.38
C CYS A 665 16.96 -25.90 -27.87
N LEU A 666 15.80 -26.00 -28.53
CA LEU A 666 15.03 -24.82 -28.94
C LEU A 666 14.50 -24.06 -27.73
N ALA A 667 13.88 -24.77 -26.78
CA ALA A 667 13.39 -24.17 -25.54
C ALA A 667 14.51 -23.48 -24.73
N LEU A 668 15.72 -24.04 -24.73
CA LEU A 668 16.88 -23.44 -24.06
C LEU A 668 17.32 -22.12 -24.72
N LYS A 669 17.31 -22.04 -26.06
CA LYS A 669 17.60 -20.78 -26.77
C LYS A 669 16.57 -19.70 -26.45
N GLU A 670 15.29 -20.07 -26.45
CA GLU A 670 14.20 -19.15 -26.08
C GLU A 670 14.34 -18.68 -24.62
N PHE A 671 14.72 -19.58 -23.72
CA PHE A 671 14.98 -19.23 -22.32
C PHE A 671 16.14 -18.26 -22.20
N GLU A 672 17.22 -18.49 -22.93
CA GLU A 672 18.39 -17.61 -22.99
C GLU A 672 18.03 -16.20 -23.48
N GLU A 673 17.30 -16.10 -24.59
CA GLU A 673 16.82 -14.83 -25.14
C GLU A 673 15.96 -14.08 -24.13
N MET A 674 15.04 -14.78 -23.46
CA MET A 674 14.17 -14.18 -22.44
C MET A 674 14.98 -13.64 -21.25
N VAL A 675 15.96 -14.38 -20.74
CA VAL A 675 16.80 -13.94 -19.62
C VAL A 675 17.64 -12.71 -19.98
N PHE A 676 18.19 -12.65 -21.19
CA PHE A 676 19.05 -11.54 -21.63
C PHE A 676 18.29 -10.30 -22.13
N SER A 677 16.99 -10.41 -22.41
CA SER A 677 16.16 -9.28 -22.85
C SER A 677 15.96 -8.15 -21.81
N GLY A 678 16.48 -8.30 -20.59
CA GLY A 678 16.45 -7.25 -19.55
C GLY A 678 15.16 -7.16 -18.74
N VAL A 679 14.37 -8.23 -18.78
CA VAL A 679 12.94 -8.30 -18.37
C VAL A 679 12.72 -8.68 -16.89
N SER A 680 13.73 -9.15 -16.14
CA SER A 680 13.50 -9.68 -14.79
C SER A 680 14.67 -9.53 -13.82
N HIS A 681 14.37 -9.77 -12.53
CA HIS A 681 15.32 -9.98 -11.43
C HIS A 681 16.46 -10.90 -11.86
N ARG A 682 17.63 -10.31 -12.14
CA ARG A 682 18.66 -10.95 -12.96
C ARG A 682 19.18 -12.27 -12.38
N TYR A 683 19.31 -12.41 -11.06
CA TYR A 683 20.15 -13.46 -10.50
C TYR A 683 19.55 -14.87 -10.52
N VAL A 684 18.31 -15.04 -10.02
CA VAL A 684 17.67 -16.36 -10.01
C VAL A 684 17.48 -16.88 -11.43
N ALA A 685 17.06 -16.01 -12.35
CA ALA A 685 16.89 -16.34 -13.76
C ALA A 685 18.22 -16.80 -14.42
N LEU A 686 19.31 -16.08 -14.16
CA LEU A 686 20.65 -16.45 -14.63
C LEU A 686 21.13 -17.78 -14.04
N ASN A 687 20.92 -18.02 -12.74
CA ASN A 687 21.31 -19.28 -12.11
C ASN A 687 20.56 -20.47 -12.70
N LEU A 688 19.24 -20.35 -12.90
CA LEU A 688 18.44 -21.37 -13.57
C LEU A 688 18.88 -21.61 -15.02
N LEU A 689 19.24 -20.54 -15.75
CA LEU A 689 19.82 -20.65 -17.09
C LEU A 689 21.16 -21.41 -17.06
N GLY A 690 22.02 -21.12 -16.07
CA GLY A 690 23.26 -21.85 -15.82
C GLY A 690 23.03 -23.36 -15.64
N CYS A 691 22.08 -23.76 -14.80
CA CYS A 691 21.66 -25.16 -14.64
C CYS A 691 21.24 -25.78 -15.98
N CYS A 692 20.36 -25.11 -16.72
CA CYS A 692 19.80 -25.65 -17.96
C CYS A 692 20.85 -25.76 -19.08
N LEU A 693 21.77 -24.80 -19.18
CA LEU A 693 22.93 -24.86 -20.08
C LEU A 693 23.84 -26.05 -19.74
N TYR A 694 24.10 -26.27 -18.45
CA TYR A 694 24.92 -27.39 -18.00
C TYR A 694 24.26 -28.73 -18.33
N GLU A 695 22.97 -28.88 -18.06
CA GLU A 695 22.16 -30.06 -18.36
C GLU A 695 22.10 -30.39 -19.85
N ASN A 696 22.15 -29.37 -20.71
CA ASN A 696 22.16 -29.52 -22.17
C ASN A 696 23.60 -29.60 -22.74
N GLY A 697 24.61 -29.82 -21.90
CA GLY A 697 25.99 -30.05 -22.33
C GLY A 697 26.81 -28.79 -22.66
N HIS A 698 26.24 -27.59 -22.54
CA HIS A 698 26.92 -26.31 -22.79
C HIS A 698 27.72 -25.82 -21.57
N LYS A 699 28.62 -26.67 -21.06
CA LYS A 699 29.34 -26.44 -19.78
C LYS A 699 30.17 -25.16 -19.75
N GLU A 700 30.88 -24.84 -20.83
CA GLU A 700 31.69 -23.61 -20.90
C GLU A 700 30.82 -22.36 -20.92
N LYS A 701 29.67 -22.42 -21.61
CA LYS A 701 28.69 -21.32 -21.62
C LYS A 701 28.06 -21.14 -20.23
N ALA A 702 27.74 -22.22 -19.54
CA ALA A 702 27.21 -22.18 -18.18
C ALA A 702 28.17 -21.50 -17.19
N LYS A 703 29.49 -21.72 -17.31
CA LYS A 703 30.52 -21.06 -16.47
C LYS A 703 30.62 -19.55 -16.69
N LEU A 704 30.26 -19.09 -17.89
CA LEU A 704 30.32 -17.67 -18.28
C LEU A 704 29.07 -16.89 -17.83
N ILE A 705 28.01 -17.59 -17.39
CA ILE A 705 26.84 -16.93 -16.82
C ILE A 705 27.24 -16.28 -15.48
N PRO A 706 27.08 -14.96 -15.32
CA PRO A 706 27.44 -14.28 -14.09
C PRO A 706 26.59 -14.80 -12.92
N CYS A 707 27.17 -15.66 -12.09
CA CYS A 707 26.60 -16.13 -10.83
C CYS A 707 26.89 -15.06 -9.77
N TYR A 708 25.91 -14.22 -9.46
CA TYR A 708 26.03 -13.29 -8.34
C TYR A 708 25.37 -13.95 -7.13
N THR A 709 26.14 -14.72 -6.37
CA THR A 709 25.85 -14.82 -4.95
C THR A 709 26.34 -13.51 -4.36
N GLY A 710 25.53 -12.73 -3.64
CA GLY A 710 25.94 -11.42 -3.06
C GLY A 710 27.16 -11.44 -2.11
N LEU A 711 27.83 -12.59 -1.99
CA LEU A 711 29.12 -12.75 -1.36
C LEU A 711 30.24 -12.18 -2.27
N GLU A 712 30.94 -11.16 -1.79
CA GLU A 712 32.32 -10.84 -2.21
C GLU A 712 33.34 -11.96 -1.91
N CYS A 713 32.86 -13.16 -1.56
CA CYS A 713 33.68 -14.37 -1.55
C CYS A 713 33.44 -15.10 -2.87
N HIS A 714 34.52 -15.42 -3.57
CA HIS A 714 34.57 -16.28 -4.75
C HIS A 714 33.96 -17.68 -4.48
N LEU A 715 32.64 -17.78 -4.35
CA LEU A 715 31.90 -19.03 -4.42
C LEU A 715 31.61 -19.28 -5.89
N SER A 716 32.53 -19.98 -6.57
CA SER A 716 32.14 -20.65 -7.80
C SER A 716 31.09 -21.70 -7.43
N ILE A 717 29.87 -21.56 -7.95
CA ILE A 717 28.89 -22.65 -7.90
C ILE A 717 29.52 -23.80 -8.71
N ASP A 718 30.04 -24.82 -8.04
CA ASP A 718 30.45 -26.04 -8.74
C ASP A 718 29.17 -26.82 -9.10
N TRP A 719 28.66 -26.57 -10.31
CA TRP A 719 27.45 -27.17 -10.87
C TRP A 719 27.42 -28.71 -10.83
N ARG A 720 28.53 -29.37 -10.47
CA ARG A 720 28.60 -30.81 -10.17
C ARG A 720 27.78 -31.22 -8.94
N PHE A 721 27.54 -30.34 -7.97
CA PHE A 721 26.81 -30.66 -6.74
C PHE A 721 25.28 -30.70 -6.91
N CYS A 722 24.68 -29.97 -7.87
CA CYS A 722 23.23 -30.01 -8.11
C CYS A 722 22.70 -31.37 -8.60
N HIS A 723 23.57 -32.23 -9.14
CA HIS A 723 23.17 -33.51 -9.73
C HIS A 723 23.59 -34.76 -8.95
N SER A 724 24.45 -34.65 -7.92
CA SER A 724 25.13 -35.83 -7.36
C SER A 724 24.60 -36.39 -6.03
N SER A 725 23.60 -35.78 -5.38
CA SER A 725 23.05 -36.34 -4.13
C SER A 725 21.53 -36.53 -4.17
N GLY A 726 21.11 -37.77 -4.45
CA GLY A 726 19.75 -38.27 -4.18
C GLY A 726 19.43 -38.43 -2.68
N VAL A 727 20.17 -37.74 -1.79
CA VAL A 727 19.97 -37.73 -0.34
C VAL A 727 20.19 -36.29 0.15
N LEU A 728 19.11 -35.54 0.32
CA LEU A 728 19.10 -34.35 1.17
C LEU A 728 18.74 -34.82 2.59
N SER A 729 19.73 -35.40 3.28
CA SER A 729 19.65 -35.60 4.73
C SER A 729 19.85 -34.25 5.42
N SER A 730 19.19 -34.06 6.56
CA SER A 730 19.16 -32.88 7.43
C SER A 730 20.52 -32.40 7.98
N GLU A 731 21.63 -32.91 7.46
CA GLU A 731 22.98 -32.57 7.86
C GLU A 731 23.85 -32.35 6.61
N LEU A 732 23.81 -31.13 6.06
CA LEU A 732 24.95 -30.61 5.32
C LEU A 732 26.08 -30.40 6.33
N SER A 733 26.84 -31.48 6.59
CA SER A 733 27.97 -31.40 7.53
C SER A 733 29.00 -30.39 6.99
N ILE A 734 29.35 -29.45 7.86
CA ILE A 734 30.27 -28.32 7.71
C ILE A 734 31.71 -28.71 7.29
N LYS A 735 32.01 -29.98 6.97
CA LYS A 735 33.38 -30.49 6.84
C LYS A 735 34.01 -30.39 5.44
N GLY A 736 33.26 -29.99 4.40
CA GLY A 736 33.79 -29.94 3.03
C GLY A 736 34.32 -28.59 2.54
N TRP A 737 34.01 -27.50 3.23
CA TRP A 737 34.27 -26.14 2.74
C TRP A 737 35.63 -25.67 3.22
N LYS A 738 36.69 -26.07 2.52
CA LYS A 738 38.01 -25.45 2.69
C LYS A 738 37.91 -24.01 2.21
N THR A 739 37.96 -23.09 3.16
CA THR A 739 38.26 -21.66 2.97
C THR A 739 39.43 -21.49 2.01
N ALA A 740 39.16 -21.09 0.77
CA ALA A 740 40.14 -20.40 -0.04
C ALA A 740 40.11 -18.93 0.41
N LYS A 741 41.29 -18.42 0.78
CA LYS A 741 41.52 -17.07 1.30
C LYS A 741 40.93 -15.97 0.44
#